data_AF-A0A662P0T6-F1
#
_entry.id   AF-A0A662P0T6-F1
#
_cell.length_a   1.000
_cell.length_b   1.000
_cell.length_c   1.000
_cell.angle_alpha   90.00
_cell.angle_beta   90.00
_cell.angle_gamma   90.00
#
_symmetry.space_group_name_H-M   'P 1'
#
loop_
_entity.id
_entity.type
_entity.pdbx_description
1 polymer ?
#
loop_
_entity_poly.entity_id
_entity_poly.type
_entity_poly.pdbx_seq_one_letter_code
_entity_poly.pdbx_strand_id
1 'polypeptide(L)'
;MRYYYVVIPILLCALLAPSHVSSQYNYRQEFKEVASYIYNEVGPAFDMVTVYVMREPEFADPPLPAWAFDPTIGPNGIATNCGDTSNGERPGSYAMAGLIMIRAYWVYLSEGDALTAQNYLDKAKGLGDYLVYNNNNVFIGSCGMSKAGVGRVTPGSTPSLSATWTMADQGQAISFLTELYEVSGDSTYLQAAERIADFSCDMTGDVFYDPGTGDWYYAATGTSFPLSKSSPNDTRGIITLLSSLILLDRFSANDYSTCIQSLSDKLKDMQKTNGALPRSDASTGDEVESSAAAISWAYLRETSSSQDLLNWLLSQQQLDGSFVCPNTDSDGSIPGGYKLHDNTERFSRDQASGSYTLLALREIASGMDAVDYIIGNLESATPGAYYDTTDPTHDIYRLGTAAIGLSLYYAQALNNYTVEGKIFEDLPPNLGVDFIPGEDSPLENVTVMLCGVSGGNCDCSIIYDITITDSNGDYILAAPGPGDYCVKVETDPNWMEPSAGLNPGYTVSDVKPEQTVECTSAGNCYSEFGGDDPLVEDDNQVIVTVSSPVTGVNMGFNFEIIVNTNDSGQGSLRQFIQNSNAIAGPNLSRFMIPDTDPGYNSTVGYWKITLQSQLPAIQDDGTDLNGFEQINYALGQGYTVNSNSRNGWTLPYGPPILISSDGNWALSPNTGVITIQSDDNFVRWIAISGFIYTGFPTASGIRIDSGTSNNTVEYCYIGTDPTGESVILIPNAPAYFNNDVYGNTEMDGIYIRDSTNNTIAHNLVSGNGYTSSDWDWRGGRGIVISRSPTAPSIDGNNLIEDNYVGVNRLGTDAIHLPISPTPFQPGNVWEGILVYGSIDNNTLRNNLVSGNGWWGIFVYSSDNNTIEGNLIGTQADGSSSLPGGCGNGAYGIIIGTDDWNNPVYAASDSNIVDGNTIAYNGCIFDGSHPYGYDFTDGIFVSGESINNEIRNNEIFSNKGHGIHLYGLYQSGGTYYVPRDNTIEGNYIYSNEGDGIYFEGGSGAEITGNWIKGNYIGLDSGGNPAGNTGSGVSLIYSDNNTIGTNGDGTNDSQEGNVISHNQGNGIYLSYSNNNWIAGNKIGTDIGGTSDLGNGNRGVALTHSDGNIIGTNGDGVSDSEEGNLISGNDGEGIWLDLSNNNWIAGNKIGTDIGGTSSLGNL
;
A
#
# COMPACT_ATOMS: atom_id res chain seq x y z
N MET A 1 16.90 -10.97 28.37
CA MET A 1 17.41 -10.66 29.73
C MET A 1 17.20 -9.17 30.01
N ARG A 2 16.69 -8.76 31.17
CA ARG A 2 16.88 -7.43 31.83
C ARG A 2 16.69 -6.09 31.05
N TYR A 3 15.67 -5.31 31.47
CA TYR A 3 15.68 -3.85 31.81
C TYR A 3 16.03 -2.79 30.72
N TYR A 4 15.66 -1.48 30.76
CA TYR A 4 14.90 -0.55 31.65
C TYR A 4 14.51 0.72 30.83
N TYR A 5 13.77 1.78 31.25
CA TYR A 5 13.22 2.23 32.55
C TYR A 5 11.67 2.39 32.50
N VAL A 6 10.88 3.50 32.65
CA VAL A 6 10.91 4.90 33.20
C VAL A 6 9.47 5.18 33.70
N VAL A 7 9.07 5.71 34.87
CA VAL A 7 9.67 6.34 36.08
C VAL A 7 9.71 7.88 36.16
N ILE A 8 8.64 8.54 36.70
CA ILE A 8 8.71 9.73 37.60
C ILE A 8 7.37 9.93 38.40
N PRO A 9 7.38 10.41 39.68
CA PRO A 9 6.18 10.54 40.56
C PRO A 9 5.91 11.99 41.08
N ILE A 10 4.80 12.24 41.83
CA ILE A 10 4.72 13.37 42.81
C ILE A 10 3.62 13.27 43.92
N LEU A 11 3.66 14.21 44.88
CA LEU A 11 3.14 14.19 46.26
C LEU A 11 1.64 14.56 46.50
N LEU A 12 1.00 13.81 47.39
CA LEU A 12 0.66 14.19 48.79
C LEU A 12 0.17 15.63 49.10
N CYS A 13 -1.15 15.80 49.37
CA CYS A 13 -1.72 16.78 50.32
C CYS A 13 -3.25 16.56 50.48
N ALA A 14 -3.97 16.76 51.60
CA ALA A 14 -3.80 16.51 53.05
C ALA A 14 -4.75 17.45 53.83
N LEU A 15 -5.59 16.91 54.74
CA LEU A 15 -6.41 17.63 55.75
C LEU A 15 -7.61 18.43 55.16
N LEU A 16 -8.74 18.69 55.86
CA LEU A 16 -9.14 18.62 57.29
C LEU A 16 -10.45 17.78 57.40
N ALA A 17 -10.77 16.99 58.45
CA ALA A 17 -10.82 17.21 59.92
C ALA A 17 -12.17 17.87 60.42
N PRO A 18 -12.56 17.81 61.72
CA PRO A 18 -13.47 16.74 62.19
C PRO A 18 -14.57 17.15 63.22
N SER A 19 -15.48 16.22 63.58
CA SER A 19 -16.18 16.14 64.88
C SER A 19 -16.71 14.70 65.12
N HIS A 20 -16.73 14.04 66.31
CA HIS A 20 -17.01 14.41 67.72
C HIS A 20 -18.51 14.66 68.00
N VAL A 21 -19.23 14.01 68.94
CA VAL A 21 -18.95 13.08 70.08
C VAL A 21 -20.17 12.11 70.19
N SER A 22 -20.08 10.79 70.44
CA SER A 22 -19.99 10.21 71.80
C SER A 22 -19.69 8.68 71.90
N SER A 23 -18.56 8.35 72.53
CA SER A 23 -18.38 7.42 73.70
C SER A 23 -19.32 6.20 73.89
N GLN A 24 -18.87 4.94 74.12
CA GLN A 24 -17.54 4.38 74.46
C GLN A 24 -17.38 2.88 74.05
N TYR A 25 -16.14 2.46 73.71
CA TYR A 25 -15.41 1.24 74.17
C TYR A 25 -15.98 -0.19 73.91
N ASN A 26 -15.18 -1.23 73.60
CA ASN A 26 -13.77 -1.32 73.19
C ASN A 26 -13.40 -2.70 72.58
N TYR A 27 -12.15 -2.80 72.10
CA TYR A 27 -11.30 -3.97 71.79
C TYR A 27 -11.09 -4.37 70.32
N ARG A 28 -9.90 -4.02 69.81
CA ARG A 28 -9.28 -4.55 68.58
C ARG A 28 -7.75 -4.33 68.63
N GLN A 29 -6.98 -5.22 69.27
CA GLN A 29 -5.54 -5.01 69.47
C GLN A 29 -4.69 -6.29 69.64
N GLU A 30 -4.85 -7.36 68.83
CA GLU A 30 -3.91 -8.52 68.94
C GLU A 30 -3.70 -9.37 67.66
N PHE A 31 -4.00 -8.86 66.46
CA PHE A 31 -3.74 -9.58 65.19
C PHE A 31 -2.98 -8.72 64.15
N LYS A 32 -1.91 -8.05 64.60
CA LYS A 32 -0.96 -7.33 63.73
C LYS A 32 0.51 -7.73 63.91
N GLU A 33 0.80 -8.77 64.69
CA GLU A 33 2.18 -9.19 64.99
C GLU A 33 2.59 -10.54 64.38
N VAL A 34 1.65 -11.34 63.87
CA VAL A 34 1.95 -12.63 63.19
C VAL A 34 2.40 -12.44 61.73
N ALA A 35 1.86 -11.43 61.04
CA ALA A 35 2.09 -11.18 59.61
C ALA A 35 3.52 -10.67 59.26
N SER A 36 4.38 -10.46 60.26
CA SER A 36 5.72 -9.87 60.08
C SER A 36 6.87 -10.88 60.27
N TYR A 37 6.58 -12.19 60.38
CA TYR A 37 7.60 -13.23 60.57
C TYR A 37 7.83 -14.13 59.34
N ILE A 38 6.82 -14.32 58.49
CA ILE A 38 6.80 -15.38 57.46
C ILE A 38 7.46 -14.97 56.12
N TYR A 39 7.87 -13.70 55.95
CA TYR A 39 8.41 -13.19 54.68
C TYR A 39 9.94 -13.37 54.48
N ASN A 40 10.71 -13.74 55.51
CA ASN A 40 12.16 -13.44 55.54
C ASN A 40 13.15 -14.62 55.44
N GLU A 41 12.73 -15.88 55.46
CA GLU A 41 13.65 -17.03 55.47
C GLU A 41 13.24 -18.14 54.49
N VAL A 42 14.10 -18.36 53.48
CA VAL A 42 14.27 -19.58 52.67
C VAL A 42 13.10 -20.05 51.77
N GLY A 43 13.34 -20.00 50.46
CA GLY A 43 13.03 -21.12 49.55
C GLY A 43 14.33 -21.84 49.16
N PRO A 44 14.30 -23.05 48.53
CA PRO A 44 13.15 -23.64 47.83
C PRO A 44 12.80 -25.11 48.22
N ALA A 45 11.70 -25.59 47.62
CA ALA A 45 11.36 -26.99 47.29
C ALA A 45 10.79 -27.96 48.36
N PHE A 46 9.89 -28.81 47.85
CA PHE A 46 9.32 -30.08 48.36
C PHE A 46 8.27 -30.12 49.50
N ASP A 47 7.29 -31.00 49.25
CA ASP A 47 6.35 -31.73 50.12
C ASP A 47 5.55 -31.03 51.23
N MET A 48 4.22 -31.07 51.08
CA MET A 48 3.29 -31.19 52.20
C MET A 48 2.56 -32.54 52.19
N VAL A 49 3.07 -33.50 52.96
CA VAL A 49 2.27 -34.61 53.46
C VAL A 49 1.84 -34.29 54.89
N THR A 50 0.55 -34.06 55.13
CA THR A 50 -0.05 -34.23 56.47
C THR A 50 -1.49 -34.72 56.37
N VAL A 51 -1.61 -36.04 56.30
CA VAL A 51 -2.57 -36.86 57.05
C VAL A 51 -3.88 -36.17 57.45
N TYR A 52 -4.96 -36.51 56.74
CA TYR A 52 -6.22 -36.82 57.43
C TYR A 52 -6.29 -38.33 57.67
N VAL A 53 -6.66 -38.71 58.90
CA VAL A 53 -6.83 -40.11 59.28
C VAL A 53 -8.17 -40.59 58.76
N MET A 54 -8.18 -41.62 57.91
CA MET A 54 -9.37 -42.43 57.67
C MET A 54 -9.85 -43.02 59.00
N ARG A 55 -10.87 -42.40 59.58
CA ARG A 55 -11.78 -43.04 60.53
C ARG A 55 -13.03 -43.39 59.75
N GLU A 56 -13.31 -44.67 59.63
CA GLU A 56 -14.62 -45.16 59.19
C GLU A 56 -15.73 -44.61 60.11
N PRO A 57 -16.75 -43.92 59.57
CA PRO A 57 -18.11 -44.04 60.05
C PRO A 57 -18.75 -45.28 59.37
N GLU A 58 -19.64 -45.96 60.08
CA GLU A 58 -20.33 -47.14 59.53
C GLU A 58 -21.22 -46.74 58.33
N PHE A 59 -21.12 -47.46 57.21
CA PHE A 59 -21.98 -47.24 56.04
C PHE A 59 -23.47 -47.31 56.43
N ALA A 60 -24.17 -46.21 56.22
CA ALA A 60 -25.63 -46.13 56.23
C ALA A 60 -26.06 -45.37 54.97
N ASP A 61 -26.89 -46.01 54.13
CA ASP A 61 -27.25 -45.49 52.82
C ASP A 61 -27.91 -44.10 52.91
N PRO A 62 -27.49 -43.09 52.12
CA PRO A 62 -28.21 -41.83 52.00
C PRO A 62 -29.55 -42.09 51.29
N PRO A 63 -30.71 -41.80 51.91
CA PRO A 63 -32.00 -42.10 51.32
C PRO A 63 -32.35 -41.10 50.21
N LEU A 64 -32.29 -41.55 48.95
CA LEU A 64 -32.99 -40.88 47.85
C LEU A 64 -34.50 -40.77 48.16
N PRO A 65 -35.20 -39.75 47.64
CA PRO A 65 -36.62 -39.56 47.94
C PRO A 65 -37.45 -40.77 47.53
N ALA A 66 -38.39 -41.16 48.40
CA ALA A 66 -39.00 -42.50 48.41
C ALA A 66 -39.82 -42.90 47.15
N TRP A 67 -40.03 -41.99 46.19
CA TRP A 67 -40.63 -42.30 44.90
C TRP A 67 -39.64 -42.94 43.91
N ALA A 68 -38.33 -42.81 44.13
CA ALA A 68 -37.29 -43.43 43.30
C ALA A 68 -37.07 -44.93 43.59
N PHE A 69 -37.74 -45.49 44.61
CA PHE A 69 -37.53 -46.87 45.08
C PHE A 69 -38.85 -47.60 45.43
N ASP A 70 -39.75 -47.77 44.45
CA ASP A 70 -40.83 -48.78 44.53
C ASP A 70 -40.54 -49.99 43.63
N PRO A 71 -39.94 -51.07 44.16
CA PRO A 71 -39.67 -52.30 43.40
C PRO A 71 -40.94 -53.15 43.12
N THR A 72 -42.14 -52.66 43.41
CA THR A 72 -43.41 -53.35 43.10
C THR A 72 -44.06 -52.92 41.78
N ILE A 73 -43.54 -51.87 41.12
CA ILE A 73 -44.01 -51.40 39.80
C ILE A 73 -43.52 -52.35 38.68
N GLY A 74 -44.14 -53.52 38.59
CA GLY A 74 -44.04 -54.38 37.41
C GLY A 74 -44.75 -53.76 36.19
N PRO A 75 -44.60 -54.35 34.97
CA PRO A 75 -44.98 -53.74 33.68
C PRO A 75 -46.48 -53.42 33.44
N ASN A 76 -47.33 -53.48 34.45
CA ASN A 76 -48.77 -53.20 34.38
C ASN A 76 -49.28 -52.33 35.57
N GLY A 77 -48.37 -51.67 36.31
CA GLY A 77 -48.64 -51.10 37.64
C GLY A 77 -48.63 -49.58 37.79
N ILE A 78 -48.86 -48.80 36.73
CA ILE A 78 -48.85 -47.30 36.79
C ILE A 78 -50.28 -46.74 36.93
N ALA A 79 -50.42 -45.67 37.72
CA ALA A 79 -51.69 -45.16 38.23
C ALA A 79 -52.66 -44.63 37.16
N THR A 80 -53.90 -45.13 37.17
CA THR A 80 -54.95 -44.77 36.20
C THR A 80 -55.74 -43.51 36.62
N ASN A 81 -55.07 -42.40 36.94
CA ASN A 81 -55.70 -41.14 37.32
C ASN A 81 -54.82 -39.91 36.98
N CYS A 82 -54.85 -39.46 35.72
CA CYS A 82 -54.54 -38.06 35.39
C CYS A 82 -55.87 -37.27 35.44
N GLY A 83 -56.21 -36.79 36.63
CA GLY A 83 -57.49 -36.12 36.90
C GLY A 83 -57.30 -34.84 37.71
N ASP A 84 -57.30 -33.71 37.00
CA ASP A 84 -57.64 -32.36 37.49
C ASP A 84 -56.92 -31.89 38.79
N THR A 85 -55.61 -31.63 38.70
CA THR A 85 -54.87 -30.72 39.60
C THR A 85 -53.66 -30.12 38.88
N SER A 86 -53.19 -28.95 39.34
CA SER A 86 -52.19 -28.09 38.66
C SER A 86 -50.73 -28.58 38.68
N ASN A 87 -50.45 -29.75 39.24
CA ASN A 87 -49.09 -30.16 39.65
C ASN A 87 -48.64 -31.46 38.95
N GLY A 88 -48.83 -31.56 37.62
CA GLY A 88 -48.34 -32.68 36.82
C GLY A 88 -46.83 -32.62 36.59
N GLU A 89 -46.11 -33.68 36.98
CA GLU A 89 -44.65 -33.79 36.79
C GLU A 89 -44.27 -33.83 35.30
N ARG A 90 -43.14 -33.20 34.94
CA ARG A 90 -42.78 -32.92 33.54
C ARG A 90 -41.77 -33.94 32.97
N PRO A 91 -41.92 -34.42 31.73
CA PRO A 91 -40.97 -35.35 31.10
C PRO A 91 -39.51 -34.84 31.04
N GLY A 92 -39.28 -33.55 30.82
CA GLY A 92 -37.92 -32.98 30.74
C GLY A 92 -37.09 -33.18 32.02
N SER A 93 -37.73 -33.16 33.20
CA SER A 93 -37.07 -33.42 34.48
C SER A 93 -36.44 -34.82 34.56
N TYR A 94 -37.02 -35.81 33.87
CA TYR A 94 -36.47 -37.17 33.80
C TYR A 94 -35.29 -37.27 32.82
N ALA A 95 -35.32 -36.56 31.69
CA ALA A 95 -34.19 -36.50 30.76
C ALA A 95 -32.97 -35.80 31.40
N MET A 96 -33.20 -34.70 32.13
CA MET A 96 -32.15 -33.96 32.83
C MET A 96 -31.48 -34.80 33.93
N ALA A 97 -32.27 -35.57 34.70
CA ALA A 97 -31.73 -36.54 35.65
C ALA A 97 -30.91 -37.64 34.97
N GLY A 98 -31.33 -38.07 33.78
CA GLY A 98 -30.60 -39.03 32.94
C GLY A 98 -29.22 -38.53 32.49
N LEU A 99 -29.12 -37.29 32.00
CA LEU A 99 -27.84 -36.67 31.62
C LEU A 99 -26.85 -36.60 32.79
N ILE A 100 -27.33 -36.24 33.99
CA ILE A 100 -26.52 -36.23 35.21
C ILE A 100 -26.00 -37.65 35.55
N MET A 101 -26.82 -38.69 35.34
CA MET A 101 -26.39 -40.07 35.52
C MET A 101 -25.36 -40.54 34.47
N ILE A 102 -25.43 -40.04 33.23
CA ILE A 102 -24.41 -40.31 32.19
C ILE A 102 -23.08 -39.65 32.55
N ARG A 103 -23.07 -38.41 33.06
CA ARG A 103 -21.85 -37.76 33.57
C ARG A 103 -21.26 -38.51 34.77
N ALA A 104 -22.10 -38.95 35.71
CA ALA A 104 -21.64 -39.78 36.84
C ALA A 104 -21.05 -41.13 36.38
N TYR A 105 -21.65 -41.79 35.36
CA TYR A 105 -21.07 -42.99 34.75
C TYR A 105 -19.64 -42.74 34.25
N TRP A 106 -19.41 -41.67 33.49
CA TRP A 106 -18.08 -41.34 32.96
C TRP A 106 -17.05 -41.05 34.06
N VAL A 107 -17.42 -40.26 35.09
CA VAL A 107 -16.52 -39.92 36.21
C VAL A 107 -16.06 -41.17 36.97
N TYR A 108 -17.00 -42.00 37.44
CA TYR A 108 -16.64 -43.24 38.15
C TYR A 108 -15.91 -44.25 37.25
N LEU A 109 -16.10 -44.20 35.93
CA LEU A 109 -15.35 -45.02 34.98
C LEU A 109 -13.89 -44.53 34.83
N SER A 110 -13.64 -43.21 34.79
CA SER A 110 -12.28 -42.65 34.78
C SER A 110 -11.53 -42.86 36.10
N GLU A 111 -12.24 -42.84 37.23
CA GLU A 111 -11.69 -43.18 38.56
C GLU A 111 -11.44 -44.70 38.74
N GLY A 112 -11.99 -45.52 37.85
CA GLY A 112 -11.83 -46.98 37.86
C GLY A 112 -12.86 -47.75 38.71
N ASP A 113 -13.84 -47.08 39.34
CA ASP A 113 -14.99 -47.74 39.94
C ASP A 113 -16.05 -48.10 38.89
N ALA A 114 -15.72 -49.12 38.10
CA ALA A 114 -16.62 -49.70 37.11
C ALA A 114 -17.95 -50.21 37.70
N LEU A 115 -18.05 -50.48 39.01
CA LEU A 115 -19.29 -50.94 39.64
C LEU A 115 -20.22 -49.76 39.92
N THR A 116 -19.71 -48.67 40.48
CA THR A 116 -20.50 -47.44 40.68
C THR A 116 -20.86 -46.80 39.35
N ALA A 117 -19.93 -46.77 38.39
CA ALA A 117 -20.21 -46.36 37.00
C ALA A 117 -21.38 -47.15 36.39
N GLN A 118 -21.33 -48.49 36.42
CA GLN A 118 -22.40 -49.33 35.88
C GLN A 118 -23.74 -49.09 36.61
N ASN A 119 -23.72 -48.88 37.93
CA ASN A 119 -24.92 -48.53 38.70
C ASN A 119 -25.54 -47.19 38.29
N TYR A 120 -24.77 -46.23 37.78
CA TYR A 120 -25.31 -44.99 37.20
C TYR A 120 -25.80 -45.18 35.76
N LEU A 121 -25.09 -45.94 34.94
CA LEU A 121 -25.53 -46.30 33.58
C LEU A 121 -26.84 -47.10 33.57
N ASP A 122 -27.02 -48.03 34.51
CA ASP A 122 -28.26 -48.83 34.58
C ASP A 122 -29.46 -48.00 35.08
N LYS A 123 -29.24 -46.99 35.93
CA LYS A 123 -30.28 -45.99 36.28
C LYS A 123 -30.61 -45.09 35.09
N ALA A 124 -29.61 -44.65 34.33
CA ALA A 124 -29.81 -43.89 33.10
C ALA A 124 -30.62 -44.70 32.07
N LYS A 125 -30.28 -45.97 31.86
CA LYS A 125 -31.08 -46.89 31.02
C LYS A 125 -32.52 -47.04 31.49
N GLY A 126 -32.77 -47.15 32.80
CA GLY A 126 -34.13 -47.17 33.35
C GLY A 126 -34.96 -45.92 32.99
N LEU A 127 -34.32 -44.74 32.94
CA LEU A 127 -34.96 -43.49 32.50
C LEU A 127 -35.09 -43.43 30.96
N GLY A 128 -34.10 -43.91 30.22
CA GLY A 128 -34.14 -44.01 28.76
C GLY A 128 -35.27 -44.94 28.27
N ASP A 129 -35.37 -46.14 28.86
CA ASP A 129 -36.42 -47.13 28.57
C ASP A 129 -37.82 -46.56 28.84
N TYR A 130 -37.99 -45.77 29.91
CA TYR A 130 -39.22 -45.07 30.20
C TYR A 130 -39.56 -44.03 29.10
N LEU A 131 -38.59 -43.25 28.63
CA LEU A 131 -38.80 -42.31 27.53
C LEU A 131 -39.10 -43.04 26.21
N VAL A 132 -38.35 -44.10 25.85
CA VAL A 132 -38.59 -44.93 24.66
C VAL A 132 -39.98 -45.58 24.69
N TYR A 133 -40.41 -46.10 25.83
CA TYR A 133 -41.74 -46.70 26.01
C TYR A 133 -42.87 -45.69 25.77
N ASN A 134 -42.72 -44.46 26.24
CA ASN A 134 -43.68 -43.38 25.98
C ASN A 134 -43.61 -42.88 24.52
N ASN A 135 -42.40 -42.75 23.95
CA ASN A 135 -42.13 -42.29 22.58
C ASN A 135 -42.75 -43.20 21.49
N ASN A 136 -42.98 -44.48 21.79
CA ASN A 136 -43.81 -45.37 20.95
C ASN A 136 -45.27 -44.88 20.74
N ASN A 137 -45.72 -43.80 21.42
CA ASN A 137 -46.99 -43.13 21.21
C ASN A 137 -46.85 -41.69 20.63
N VAL A 138 -45.75 -41.41 19.92
CA VAL A 138 -45.53 -40.24 19.03
C VAL A 138 -45.41 -38.87 19.73
N PHE A 139 -45.83 -38.70 20.98
CA PHE A 139 -45.81 -37.41 21.68
C PHE A 139 -45.16 -37.48 23.07
N ILE A 140 -44.05 -36.76 23.27
CA ILE A 140 -43.49 -36.48 24.61
C ILE A 140 -44.01 -35.11 25.11
N GLY A 141 -45.34 -34.98 25.11
CA GLY A 141 -46.05 -33.81 25.63
C GLY A 141 -46.48 -34.00 27.09
N SER A 142 -46.54 -32.92 27.86
CA SER A 142 -46.90 -32.97 29.29
C SER A 142 -48.33 -33.48 29.53
N CYS A 143 -48.48 -34.56 30.30
CA CYS A 143 -49.72 -35.05 30.94
C CYS A 143 -51.04 -34.90 30.14
N GLY A 144 -51.11 -35.40 28.90
CA GLY A 144 -52.24 -35.10 27.99
C GLY A 144 -53.02 -36.23 27.31
N MET A 145 -52.45 -37.44 27.10
CA MET A 145 -53.02 -38.41 26.13
C MET A 145 -53.28 -39.81 26.71
N SER A 146 -54.53 -40.27 26.66
CA SER A 146 -54.93 -41.63 27.05
C SER A 146 -55.36 -42.48 25.85
N LYS A 147 -54.72 -43.66 25.69
CA LYS A 147 -55.15 -44.82 24.89
C LYS A 147 -55.97 -44.53 23.60
N ALA A 148 -55.30 -44.09 22.55
CA ALA A 148 -55.74 -44.29 21.17
C ALA A 148 -54.52 -44.56 20.28
N GLY A 149 -54.50 -45.69 19.58
CA GLY A 149 -53.38 -46.04 18.69
C GLY A 149 -53.50 -45.35 17.34
N VAL A 150 -52.44 -44.66 16.91
CA VAL A 150 -52.31 -44.04 15.58
C VAL A 150 -51.04 -44.59 14.93
N GLY A 151 -51.16 -45.12 13.72
CA GLY A 151 -50.02 -45.62 12.94
C GLY A 151 -49.40 -44.52 12.08
N ARG A 152 -48.08 -44.57 11.91
CA ARG A 152 -47.21 -43.84 10.96
C ARG A 152 -47.93 -42.77 10.11
N VAL A 153 -47.83 -41.51 10.53
CA VAL A 153 -48.32 -40.37 9.77
C VAL A 153 -47.48 -40.19 8.49
N THR A 154 -48.15 -39.93 7.38
CA THR A 154 -47.54 -39.40 6.15
C THR A 154 -48.08 -37.98 5.91
N PRO A 155 -47.28 -37.05 5.36
CA PRO A 155 -47.72 -35.67 5.11
C PRO A 155 -49.04 -35.60 4.32
N GLY A 156 -49.94 -34.69 4.72
CA GLY A 156 -51.18 -34.38 3.99
C GLY A 156 -52.43 -35.19 4.34
N SER A 157 -52.45 -36.00 5.40
CA SER A 157 -53.66 -36.66 5.90
C SER A 157 -54.05 -36.18 7.30
N THR A 158 -55.29 -35.72 7.50
CA THR A 158 -55.78 -35.14 8.76
C THR A 158 -56.06 -36.18 9.87
N PRO A 159 -55.31 -36.19 10.98
CA PRO A 159 -55.60 -37.02 12.15
C PRO A 159 -56.40 -36.22 13.19
N SER A 160 -57.35 -36.86 13.88
CA SER A 160 -57.95 -36.30 15.09
C SER A 160 -57.12 -36.70 16.31
N LEU A 161 -56.35 -35.77 16.85
CA LEU A 161 -55.55 -35.96 18.06
C LEU A 161 -56.41 -35.71 19.31
N SER A 162 -56.15 -36.41 20.40
CA SER A 162 -56.46 -35.89 21.74
C SER A 162 -55.45 -34.79 22.09
N ALA A 163 -55.79 -33.93 23.06
CA ALA A 163 -55.09 -32.64 23.25
C ALA A 163 -53.57 -32.80 23.44
N THR A 164 -52.80 -32.45 22.41
CA THR A 164 -51.34 -32.38 22.42
C THR A 164 -50.88 -31.03 22.97
N TRP A 165 -49.82 -31.08 23.77
CA TRP A 165 -49.15 -29.93 24.39
C TRP A 165 -47.64 -30.22 24.32
N THR A 166 -46.94 -29.58 23.38
CA THR A 166 -45.51 -29.80 23.10
C THR A 166 -44.71 -28.51 23.27
N MET A 167 -43.43 -28.62 23.64
CA MET A 167 -42.56 -27.50 24.01
C MET A 167 -41.13 -27.71 23.49
N ALA A 168 -40.45 -26.66 23.04
CA ALA A 168 -39.09 -26.73 22.48
C ALA A 168 -38.04 -27.25 23.50
N ASP A 169 -38.29 -27.04 24.80
CA ASP A 169 -37.53 -27.65 25.91
C ASP A 169 -37.42 -29.19 25.81
N GLN A 170 -38.24 -29.87 24.99
CA GLN A 170 -38.12 -31.32 24.72
C GLN A 170 -36.79 -31.73 24.04
N GLY A 171 -35.99 -30.78 23.54
CA GLY A 171 -34.60 -31.02 23.12
C GLY A 171 -33.77 -31.73 24.20
N GLN A 172 -34.04 -31.46 25.49
CA GLN A 172 -33.44 -32.19 26.62
C GLN A 172 -33.54 -33.72 26.48
N ALA A 173 -34.65 -34.24 25.93
CA ALA A 173 -34.84 -35.66 25.69
C ALA A 173 -34.09 -36.17 24.44
N ILE A 174 -33.92 -35.35 23.41
CA ILE A 174 -33.03 -35.66 22.26
C ILE A 174 -31.60 -35.81 22.76
N SER A 175 -31.10 -34.81 23.49
CA SER A 175 -29.74 -34.81 24.05
C SER A 175 -29.47 -36.03 24.93
N PHE A 176 -30.37 -36.31 25.89
CA PHE A 176 -30.25 -37.47 26.77
C PHE A 176 -30.26 -38.81 26.01
N LEU A 177 -31.16 -38.99 25.05
CA LEU A 177 -31.26 -40.25 24.30
C LEU A 177 -30.08 -40.45 23.32
N THR A 178 -29.50 -39.37 22.81
CA THR A 178 -28.30 -39.41 21.96
C THR A 178 -27.07 -39.82 22.77
N GLU A 179 -26.82 -39.17 23.91
CA GLU A 179 -25.71 -39.57 24.79
C GLU A 179 -25.93 -40.96 25.41
N LEU A 180 -27.18 -41.35 25.70
CA LEU A 180 -27.48 -42.70 26.17
C LEU A 180 -27.22 -43.76 25.10
N TYR A 181 -27.48 -43.45 23.82
CA TYR A 181 -27.04 -44.28 22.70
C TYR A 181 -25.51 -44.40 22.65
N GLU A 182 -24.78 -43.30 22.74
CA GLU A 182 -23.31 -43.28 22.73
C GLU A 182 -22.71 -44.19 23.81
N VAL A 183 -23.17 -44.10 25.07
CA VAL A 183 -22.64 -44.91 26.19
C VAL A 183 -23.17 -46.36 26.25
N SER A 184 -24.19 -46.72 25.47
CA SER A 184 -24.82 -48.06 25.53
C SER A 184 -24.74 -48.88 24.25
N GLY A 185 -24.55 -48.23 23.10
CA GLY A 185 -24.69 -48.82 21.77
C GLY A 185 -26.12 -49.20 21.37
N ASP A 186 -27.14 -48.94 22.21
CA ASP A 186 -28.51 -49.36 21.90
C ASP A 186 -29.21 -48.35 20.96
N SER A 187 -29.28 -48.73 19.69
CA SER A 187 -29.93 -47.97 18.62
C SER A 187 -31.42 -47.63 18.87
N THR A 188 -32.09 -48.23 19.85
CA THR A 188 -33.46 -47.85 20.21
C THR A 188 -33.54 -46.46 20.87
N TYR A 189 -32.48 -46.02 21.54
CA TYR A 189 -32.37 -44.64 22.06
C TYR A 189 -32.11 -43.65 20.92
N LEU A 190 -31.19 -43.93 19.99
CA LEU A 190 -30.95 -43.08 18.81
C LEU A 190 -32.23 -42.90 17.98
N GLN A 191 -32.91 -44.01 17.63
CA GLN A 191 -34.18 -43.97 16.91
C GLN A 191 -35.29 -43.22 17.69
N ALA A 192 -35.18 -43.12 19.01
CA ALA A 192 -36.10 -42.33 19.83
C ALA A 192 -35.74 -40.84 19.83
N ALA A 193 -34.45 -40.49 19.80
CA ALA A 193 -33.97 -39.12 19.59
C ALA A 193 -34.37 -38.60 18.19
N GLU A 194 -34.08 -39.36 17.13
CA GLU A 194 -34.49 -39.09 15.74
C GLU A 194 -36.00 -38.79 15.64
N ARG A 195 -36.86 -39.62 16.24
CA ARG A 195 -38.32 -39.39 16.23
C ARG A 195 -38.76 -38.09 16.91
N ILE A 196 -38.04 -37.61 17.93
CA ILE A 196 -38.35 -36.34 18.59
C ILE A 196 -37.81 -35.18 17.76
N ALA A 197 -36.64 -35.34 17.13
CA ALA A 197 -36.04 -34.37 16.22
C ALA A 197 -36.90 -34.18 14.96
N ASP A 198 -37.30 -35.25 14.26
CA ASP A 198 -38.20 -35.23 13.10
C ASP A 198 -39.50 -34.45 13.38
N PHE A 199 -40.07 -34.63 14.57
CA PHE A 199 -41.29 -33.93 15.00
C PHE A 199 -41.03 -32.48 15.43
N SER A 200 -39.83 -32.16 15.92
CA SER A 200 -39.47 -30.79 16.33
C SER A 200 -39.06 -29.93 15.13
N CYS A 201 -38.39 -30.54 14.14
CA CYS A 201 -37.92 -29.93 12.90
C CYS A 201 -38.94 -29.97 11.76
N ASP A 202 -40.24 -29.96 12.07
CA ASP A 202 -41.29 -29.92 11.05
C ASP A 202 -41.40 -28.53 10.41
N MET A 203 -40.56 -28.32 9.38
CA MET A 203 -40.50 -27.08 8.60
C MET A 203 -41.77 -26.82 7.76
N THR A 204 -42.77 -27.71 7.74
CA THR A 204 -44.01 -27.50 6.98
C THR A 204 -44.98 -26.52 7.64
N GLY A 205 -44.73 -26.17 8.92
CA GLY A 205 -45.53 -25.22 9.69
C GLY A 205 -46.52 -25.85 10.67
N ASP A 206 -46.57 -27.18 10.75
CA ASP A 206 -47.56 -27.91 11.56
C ASP A 206 -47.22 -27.97 13.07
N VAL A 207 -45.94 -27.81 13.47
CA VAL A 207 -45.47 -27.91 14.87
C VAL A 207 -44.91 -26.58 15.42
N PHE A 208 -43.58 -26.39 15.49
CA PHE A 208 -42.95 -25.23 16.13
C PHE A 208 -42.59 -24.10 15.17
N TYR A 209 -42.03 -24.42 14.00
CA TYR A 209 -41.66 -23.44 12.97
C TYR A 209 -42.90 -22.85 12.29
N ASP A 210 -42.83 -21.61 11.80
CA ASP A 210 -43.84 -21.02 10.91
C ASP A 210 -43.24 -20.53 9.57
N PRO A 211 -43.48 -21.24 8.45
CA PRO A 211 -42.95 -20.85 7.15
C PRO A 211 -43.57 -19.57 6.58
N GLY A 212 -44.60 -19.00 7.24
CA GLY A 212 -45.19 -17.71 6.87
C GLY A 212 -44.42 -16.50 7.43
N THR A 213 -43.64 -16.68 8.50
CA THR A 213 -42.90 -15.59 9.17
C THR A 213 -41.43 -15.89 9.47
N GLY A 214 -41.01 -17.16 9.43
CA GLY A 214 -39.68 -17.60 9.84
C GLY A 214 -39.55 -17.87 11.35
N ASP A 215 -40.64 -17.77 12.11
CA ASP A 215 -40.60 -17.82 13.57
C ASP A 215 -40.59 -19.24 14.15
N TRP A 216 -39.89 -19.41 15.26
CA TRP A 216 -39.79 -20.65 16.04
C TRP A 216 -40.52 -20.50 17.37
N TYR A 217 -41.65 -21.17 17.51
CA TYR A 217 -42.51 -21.02 18.70
C TYR A 217 -42.10 -21.98 19.82
N TYR A 218 -42.03 -21.45 21.04
CA TYR A 218 -41.67 -22.20 22.26
C TYR A 218 -42.61 -23.36 22.58
N ALA A 219 -43.91 -23.20 22.31
CA ALA A 219 -44.93 -24.19 22.65
C ALA A 219 -46.04 -24.26 21.59
N ALA A 220 -46.45 -25.48 21.25
CA ALA A 220 -47.49 -25.76 20.27
C ALA A 220 -48.56 -26.70 20.87
N THR A 221 -49.84 -26.39 20.63
CA THR A 221 -50.97 -26.97 21.37
C THR A 221 -52.17 -27.22 20.47
N GLY A 222 -52.92 -28.33 20.63
CA GLY A 222 -54.10 -28.57 19.79
C GLY A 222 -54.63 -30.00 19.74
N THR A 223 -55.57 -30.24 18.83
CA THR A 223 -56.20 -31.56 18.54
C THR A 223 -56.19 -31.92 17.05
N SER A 224 -55.53 -31.11 16.23
CA SER A 224 -55.37 -31.26 14.77
C SER A 224 -54.24 -30.35 14.30
N PHE A 225 -53.57 -30.72 13.21
CA PHE A 225 -52.56 -29.88 12.57
C PHE A 225 -53.18 -28.80 11.65
N PRO A 226 -52.54 -27.63 11.48
CA PRO A 226 -51.38 -27.15 12.24
C PRO A 226 -51.73 -26.87 13.71
N LEU A 227 -50.78 -27.07 14.62
CA LEU A 227 -50.99 -26.80 16.04
C LEU A 227 -51.12 -25.30 16.32
N SER A 228 -51.88 -24.94 17.35
CA SER A 228 -51.97 -23.56 17.85
C SER A 228 -50.71 -23.24 18.65
N LYS A 229 -49.85 -22.44 18.02
CA LYS A 229 -48.54 -22.02 18.55
C LYS A 229 -48.67 -20.86 19.54
N SER A 230 -47.74 -20.76 20.48
CA SER A 230 -47.70 -19.71 21.50
C SER A 230 -46.25 -19.41 21.91
N SER A 231 -46.00 -18.17 22.37
CA SER A 231 -44.67 -17.64 22.66
C SER A 231 -43.70 -17.78 21.46
N PRO A 232 -43.85 -16.95 20.41
CA PRO A 232 -42.88 -16.91 19.32
C PRO A 232 -41.50 -16.54 19.86
N ASN A 233 -40.49 -17.23 19.35
CA ASN A 233 -39.08 -16.91 19.47
C ASN A 233 -38.60 -16.77 20.93
N ASP A 234 -38.96 -17.73 21.80
CA ASP A 234 -38.31 -17.85 23.11
C ASP A 234 -36.86 -18.33 22.91
N THR A 235 -35.90 -17.47 23.24
CA THR A 235 -34.47 -17.71 23.00
C THR A 235 -34.00 -19.01 23.65
N ARG A 236 -34.49 -19.35 24.86
CA ARG A 236 -34.11 -20.57 25.58
C ARG A 236 -34.68 -21.81 24.88
N GLY A 237 -35.91 -21.74 24.39
CA GLY A 237 -36.53 -22.81 23.58
C GLY A 237 -35.75 -23.08 22.29
N ILE A 238 -35.46 -22.03 21.52
CA ILE A 238 -34.68 -22.11 20.27
C ILE A 238 -33.32 -22.78 20.55
N ILE A 239 -32.55 -22.30 21.53
CA ILE A 239 -31.21 -22.84 21.74
C ILE A 239 -31.21 -24.26 22.32
N THR A 240 -32.16 -24.60 23.21
CA THR A 240 -32.26 -25.97 23.75
C THR A 240 -32.52 -26.96 22.61
N LEU A 241 -33.33 -26.60 21.62
CA LEU A 241 -33.53 -27.42 20.42
C LEU A 241 -32.28 -27.45 19.54
N LEU A 242 -31.70 -26.29 19.20
CA LEU A 242 -30.50 -26.17 18.36
C LEU A 242 -29.31 -27.02 18.88
N SER A 243 -28.92 -26.85 20.14
CA SER A 243 -27.82 -27.62 20.75
C SER A 243 -28.09 -29.12 20.74
N SER A 244 -29.34 -29.53 20.95
CA SER A 244 -29.73 -30.95 20.95
C SER A 244 -29.72 -31.57 19.56
N LEU A 245 -30.04 -30.78 18.52
CA LEU A 245 -29.95 -31.22 17.13
C LEU A 245 -28.50 -31.35 16.67
N ILE A 246 -27.63 -30.39 17.01
CA ILE A 246 -26.17 -30.46 16.71
C ILE A 246 -25.51 -31.67 17.41
N LEU A 247 -26.00 -32.05 18.60
CA LEU A 247 -25.59 -33.28 19.28
C LEU A 247 -26.09 -34.54 18.55
N LEU A 248 -27.34 -34.56 18.06
CA LEU A 248 -27.90 -35.69 17.31
C LEU A 248 -27.29 -35.87 15.91
N ASP A 249 -27.00 -34.77 15.20
CA ASP A 249 -26.47 -34.73 13.82
C ASP A 249 -25.15 -35.50 13.68
N ARG A 250 -24.34 -35.58 14.77
CA ARG A 250 -23.12 -36.39 14.86
C ARG A 250 -23.34 -37.91 14.73
N PHE A 251 -24.54 -38.40 14.97
CA PHE A 251 -24.87 -39.84 15.03
C PHE A 251 -26.05 -40.24 14.12
N SER A 252 -26.87 -39.27 13.71
CA SER A 252 -28.03 -39.42 12.84
C SER A 252 -27.64 -39.74 11.40
N ALA A 253 -28.51 -40.47 10.69
CA ALA A 253 -28.49 -40.56 9.22
C ALA A 253 -29.59 -39.72 8.54
N ASN A 254 -30.45 -39.07 9.33
CA ASN A 254 -31.40 -38.06 8.89
C ASN A 254 -30.72 -36.69 8.83
N ASP A 255 -30.98 -35.93 7.76
CA ASP A 255 -30.50 -34.57 7.54
C ASP A 255 -31.32 -33.55 8.34
N TYR A 256 -30.70 -32.92 9.35
CA TYR A 256 -31.29 -31.83 10.13
C TYR A 256 -30.71 -30.45 9.78
N SER A 257 -29.85 -30.34 8.76
CA SER A 257 -29.10 -29.12 8.42
C SER A 257 -30.00 -27.90 8.23
N THR A 258 -31.12 -28.04 7.49
CA THR A 258 -32.08 -26.96 7.23
C THR A 258 -32.79 -26.47 8.51
N CYS A 259 -33.02 -27.37 9.47
CA CYS A 259 -33.61 -27.03 10.76
C CYS A 259 -32.60 -26.31 11.66
N ILE A 260 -31.37 -26.84 11.74
CA ILE A 260 -30.24 -26.26 12.47
C ILE A 260 -29.93 -24.85 11.95
N GLN A 261 -29.86 -24.67 10.63
CA GLN A 261 -29.62 -23.38 9.99
C GLN A 261 -30.73 -22.37 10.33
N SER A 262 -32.01 -22.75 10.19
CA SER A 262 -33.14 -21.87 10.49
C SER A 262 -33.20 -21.44 11.97
N LEU A 263 -32.83 -22.33 12.91
CA LEU A 263 -32.72 -22.00 14.33
C LEU A 263 -31.53 -21.06 14.60
N SER A 264 -30.40 -21.26 13.91
CA SER A 264 -29.20 -20.42 14.01
C SER A 264 -29.45 -19.01 13.48
N ASP A 265 -29.99 -18.87 12.27
CA ASP A 265 -30.26 -17.58 11.65
C ASP A 265 -31.30 -16.78 12.46
N LYS A 266 -32.31 -17.46 13.04
CA LYS A 266 -33.26 -16.79 13.93
C LYS A 266 -32.59 -16.24 15.20
N LEU A 267 -31.56 -16.90 15.76
CA LEU A 267 -30.79 -16.34 16.88
C LEU A 267 -29.95 -15.12 16.47
N LYS A 268 -29.42 -15.08 15.24
CA LYS A 268 -28.72 -13.90 14.71
C LYS A 268 -29.67 -12.72 14.52
N ASP A 269 -30.82 -12.94 13.87
CA ASP A 269 -31.88 -11.93 13.68
C ASP A 269 -32.39 -11.33 15.00
N MET A 270 -32.34 -12.11 16.08
CA MET A 270 -32.73 -11.69 17.42
C MET A 270 -31.64 -10.90 18.17
N GLN A 271 -30.37 -10.92 17.73
CA GLN A 271 -29.26 -10.35 18.48
C GLN A 271 -29.33 -8.81 18.52
N LYS A 272 -29.17 -8.24 19.72
CA LYS A 272 -29.11 -6.78 19.91
C LYS A 272 -27.71 -6.27 19.53
N THR A 273 -27.62 -5.01 19.10
CA THR A 273 -26.37 -4.34 18.70
C THR A 273 -25.33 -4.16 19.81
N ASN A 274 -25.62 -4.60 21.03
CA ASN A 274 -24.66 -4.68 22.14
C ASN A 274 -24.27 -6.14 22.45
N GLY A 275 -24.39 -7.04 21.47
CA GLY A 275 -24.13 -8.48 21.59
C GLY A 275 -25.24 -9.28 22.27
N ALA A 276 -26.10 -8.66 23.08
CA ALA A 276 -27.05 -9.37 23.94
C ALA A 276 -28.20 -10.05 23.18
N LEU A 277 -28.60 -11.25 23.63
CA LEU A 277 -29.84 -11.89 23.17
C LEU A 277 -31.04 -11.45 24.03
N PRO A 278 -32.19 -11.10 23.42
CA PRO A 278 -33.44 -10.83 24.12
C PRO A 278 -34.00 -12.12 24.74
N ARG A 279 -35.11 -11.98 25.46
CA ARG A 279 -35.91 -13.13 25.88
C ARG A 279 -36.81 -13.68 24.77
N SER A 280 -37.38 -12.78 23.97
CA SER A 280 -38.07 -13.06 22.70
C SER A 280 -38.35 -11.78 21.90
N ASP A 281 -38.68 -11.90 20.62
CA ASP A 281 -39.05 -10.80 19.71
C ASP A 281 -40.18 -9.89 20.23
N ALA A 282 -41.03 -10.41 21.11
CA ALA A 282 -42.14 -9.67 21.70
C ALA A 282 -41.73 -8.75 22.87
N SER A 283 -40.46 -8.79 23.31
CA SER A 283 -39.97 -7.99 24.44
C SER A 283 -39.67 -6.54 24.05
N THR A 284 -40.55 -5.62 24.47
CA THR A 284 -40.44 -4.19 24.16
C THR A 284 -39.43 -3.47 25.08
N GLY A 285 -38.15 -3.68 24.79
CA GLY A 285 -37.03 -3.04 25.49
C GLY A 285 -36.42 -3.90 26.60
N ASP A 286 -35.10 -3.85 26.67
CA ASP A 286 -34.20 -4.18 27.80
C ASP A 286 -34.25 -5.59 28.44
N GLU A 287 -35.31 -6.41 28.34
CA GLU A 287 -35.25 -7.83 28.74
C GLU A 287 -34.19 -8.60 27.92
N VAL A 288 -33.29 -9.28 28.62
CA VAL A 288 -32.15 -10.06 28.07
C VAL A 288 -31.99 -11.38 28.83
N GLU A 289 -31.70 -12.47 28.12
CA GLU A 289 -31.66 -13.82 28.70
C GLU A 289 -30.24 -14.37 28.76
N SER A 290 -29.54 -14.08 29.86
CA SER A 290 -28.15 -14.48 30.08
C SER A 290 -27.93 -16.00 30.11
N SER A 291 -28.95 -16.79 30.49
CA SER A 291 -28.85 -18.25 30.48
C SER A 291 -28.82 -18.85 29.07
N ALA A 292 -29.38 -18.15 28.07
CA ALA A 292 -29.25 -18.51 26.66
C ALA A 292 -27.93 -18.00 26.07
N ALA A 293 -27.56 -16.74 26.37
CA ALA A 293 -26.33 -16.11 25.87
C ALA A 293 -25.05 -16.92 26.15
N ALA A 294 -24.94 -17.51 27.35
CA ALA A 294 -23.82 -18.38 27.72
C ALA A 294 -23.73 -19.70 26.94
N ILE A 295 -24.80 -20.08 26.23
CA ILE A 295 -24.86 -21.30 25.41
C ILE A 295 -24.66 -20.94 23.94
N SER A 296 -25.21 -19.83 23.42
CA SER A 296 -25.16 -19.52 21.98
C SER A 296 -23.76 -19.22 21.48
N TRP A 297 -22.88 -18.69 22.33
CA TRP A 297 -21.49 -18.42 21.98
C TRP A 297 -20.79 -19.66 21.39
N ALA A 298 -20.98 -20.85 21.97
CA ALA A 298 -20.35 -22.09 21.52
C ALA A 298 -20.97 -22.70 20.23
N TYR A 299 -22.01 -22.08 19.64
CA TYR A 299 -22.74 -22.63 18.50
C TYR A 299 -22.98 -21.63 17.35
N LEU A 300 -22.80 -20.32 17.58
CA LEU A 300 -22.86 -19.29 16.53
C LEU A 300 -21.57 -19.33 15.69
N ARG A 301 -21.59 -20.07 14.57
CA ARG A 301 -20.43 -20.33 13.69
C ARG A 301 -19.95 -19.12 12.85
N GLU A 302 -20.16 -17.91 13.32
CA GLU A 302 -19.71 -16.65 12.70
C GLU A 302 -19.09 -15.75 13.78
N THR A 303 -17.90 -15.22 13.52
CA THR A 303 -16.95 -14.73 14.54
C THR A 303 -17.37 -13.41 15.19
N SER A 304 -17.89 -12.43 14.44
CA SER A 304 -18.29 -11.13 14.99
C SER A 304 -19.48 -11.24 15.95
N SER A 305 -20.58 -11.86 15.51
CA SER A 305 -21.79 -12.05 16.32
C SER A 305 -21.55 -12.90 17.58
N SER A 306 -20.71 -13.94 17.47
CA SER A 306 -20.34 -14.76 18.63
C SER A 306 -19.43 -13.99 19.61
N GLN A 307 -18.43 -13.26 19.12
CA GLN A 307 -17.52 -12.47 19.97
C GLN A 307 -18.24 -11.32 20.67
N ASP A 308 -19.18 -10.63 20.01
CA ASP A 308 -19.98 -9.59 20.66
C ASP A 308 -20.89 -10.16 21.77
N LEU A 309 -21.45 -11.35 21.57
CA LEU A 309 -22.21 -12.06 22.62
C LEU A 309 -21.33 -12.44 23.81
N LEU A 310 -20.09 -12.88 23.58
CA LEU A 310 -19.13 -13.20 24.63
C LEU A 310 -18.68 -11.95 25.39
N ASN A 311 -18.28 -10.90 24.67
CA ASN A 311 -17.92 -9.59 25.22
C ASN A 311 -19.06 -9.05 26.10
N TRP A 312 -20.30 -9.14 25.61
CA TRP A 312 -21.48 -8.77 26.39
C TRP A 312 -21.63 -9.62 27.65
N LEU A 313 -21.58 -10.95 27.54
CA LEU A 313 -21.75 -11.86 28.67
C LEU A 313 -20.71 -11.59 29.76
N LEU A 314 -19.43 -11.50 29.40
CA LEU A 314 -18.34 -11.21 30.32
C LEU A 314 -18.52 -9.85 31.02
N SER A 315 -19.06 -8.84 30.33
CA SER A 315 -19.35 -7.53 30.93
C SER A 315 -20.40 -7.57 32.06
N GLN A 316 -21.22 -8.62 32.16
CA GLN A 316 -22.22 -8.79 33.22
C GLN A 316 -21.67 -9.50 34.48
N GLN A 317 -20.42 -9.98 34.45
CA GLN A 317 -19.80 -10.69 35.57
C GLN A 317 -19.41 -9.74 36.71
N GLN A 318 -19.66 -10.18 37.94
CA GLN A 318 -19.32 -9.47 39.18
C GLN A 318 -17.99 -9.99 39.77
N LEU A 319 -17.40 -9.21 40.68
CA LEU A 319 -16.11 -9.52 41.34
C LEU A 319 -16.13 -10.79 42.22
N ASP A 320 -17.29 -11.39 42.47
CA ASP A 320 -17.47 -12.67 43.18
C ASP A 320 -17.75 -13.86 42.23
N GLY A 321 -17.70 -13.63 40.91
CA GLY A 321 -17.99 -14.64 39.88
C GLY A 321 -19.48 -14.81 39.56
N SER A 322 -20.39 -14.11 40.25
CA SER A 322 -21.81 -14.09 39.89
C SER A 322 -22.08 -13.26 38.63
N PHE A 323 -23.21 -13.50 37.98
CA PHE A 323 -23.68 -12.71 36.84
C PHE A 323 -24.95 -11.95 37.21
N VAL A 324 -25.08 -10.72 36.73
CA VAL A 324 -26.29 -9.91 36.90
C VAL A 324 -27.18 -10.03 35.66
N CYS A 325 -28.45 -10.38 35.85
CA CYS A 325 -29.48 -10.16 34.84
C CYS A 325 -30.05 -8.76 35.02
N PRO A 326 -29.87 -7.81 34.08
CA PRO A 326 -30.43 -6.46 34.18
C PRO A 326 -31.92 -6.46 33.82
N ASN A 327 -32.76 -7.05 34.68
CA ASN A 327 -34.22 -6.91 34.56
C ASN A 327 -34.65 -5.49 34.97
N THR A 328 -34.89 -4.64 33.99
CA THR A 328 -35.67 -3.41 34.18
C THR A 328 -37.16 -3.74 34.14
N ASP A 329 -37.79 -3.90 35.32
CA ASP A 329 -39.26 -3.86 35.40
C ASP A 329 -39.79 -2.53 34.83
N SER A 330 -40.97 -2.57 34.23
CA SER A 330 -41.44 -1.60 33.23
C SER A 330 -41.96 -0.24 33.78
N ASP A 331 -41.34 0.30 34.84
CA ASP A 331 -41.67 1.62 35.41
C ASP A 331 -40.63 2.73 35.21
N GLY A 332 -39.42 2.40 34.75
CA GLY A 332 -38.43 3.37 34.27
C GLY A 332 -37.77 4.23 35.35
N SER A 333 -37.55 3.71 36.56
CA SER A 333 -36.90 4.44 37.66
C SER A 333 -35.52 3.86 38.06
N ILE A 334 -34.47 4.71 38.03
CA ILE A 334 -33.11 4.35 38.50
C ILE A 334 -32.90 4.84 39.94
N PRO A 335 -32.64 3.94 40.91
CA PRO A 335 -31.88 4.35 42.09
C PRO A 335 -30.93 3.29 42.70
N GLY A 336 -29.72 3.75 43.04
CA GLY A 336 -28.94 3.47 44.27
C GLY A 336 -29.01 2.09 44.95
N GLY A 337 -27.85 1.43 45.04
CA GLY A 337 -27.71 0.10 45.67
C GLY A 337 -28.07 0.02 47.17
N TYR A 338 -28.45 -1.21 47.58
CA TYR A 338 -28.90 -1.55 48.92
C TYR A 338 -27.98 -2.56 49.62
N LYS A 339 -28.09 -2.62 50.96
CA LYS A 339 -27.36 -3.56 51.82
C LYS A 339 -28.21 -4.76 52.19
N LEU A 340 -27.55 -5.89 52.47
CA LEU A 340 -28.09 -7.02 53.22
C LEU A 340 -28.90 -6.57 54.46
N HIS A 341 -30.17 -6.99 54.55
CA HIS A 341 -30.88 -7.20 55.81
C HIS A 341 -32.14 -8.07 55.66
N ASP A 342 -31.97 -9.37 55.96
CA ASP A 342 -32.86 -10.23 56.75
C ASP A 342 -34.38 -10.35 56.42
N ASN A 343 -34.79 -11.57 56.04
CA ASN A 343 -36.16 -12.15 56.08
C ASN A 343 -37.31 -11.50 55.28
N THR A 344 -37.47 -11.89 54.01
CA THR A 344 -38.62 -12.75 53.59
C THR A 344 -38.40 -13.36 52.20
N GLU A 345 -39.11 -14.46 51.92
CA GLU A 345 -38.94 -15.34 50.74
C GLU A 345 -39.28 -14.65 49.39
N ARG A 346 -38.28 -14.52 48.49
CA ARG A 346 -38.44 -14.71 47.01
C ARG A 346 -37.20 -14.47 46.16
N PHE A 347 -36.24 -13.63 46.57
CA PHE A 347 -35.25 -13.03 45.67
C PHE A 347 -33.87 -13.71 45.58
N SER A 348 -33.72 -14.97 46.01
CA SER A 348 -32.43 -15.69 46.05
C SER A 348 -32.32 -16.88 45.10
N ARG A 349 -33.19 -16.99 44.07
CA ARG A 349 -33.24 -18.18 43.19
C ARG A 349 -32.45 -18.08 41.88
N ASP A 350 -32.13 -16.89 41.37
CA ASP A 350 -31.61 -16.76 39.99
C ASP A 350 -30.09 -16.57 39.88
N GLN A 351 -29.45 -15.81 40.78
CA GLN A 351 -28.03 -15.45 40.65
C GLN A 351 -27.02 -16.59 40.90
N ALA A 352 -27.43 -17.71 41.52
CA ALA A 352 -26.51 -18.83 41.78
C ALA A 352 -26.14 -19.62 40.51
N SER A 353 -27.01 -19.60 39.48
CA SER A 353 -26.94 -20.51 38.34
C SER A 353 -25.77 -20.24 37.38
N GLY A 354 -25.39 -18.97 37.19
CA GLY A 354 -24.33 -18.59 36.24
C GLY A 354 -22.91 -18.77 36.78
N SER A 355 -22.72 -18.68 38.09
CA SER A 355 -21.39 -18.63 38.71
C SER A 355 -20.60 -19.94 38.55
N TYR A 356 -21.26 -21.09 38.75
CA TYR A 356 -20.59 -22.38 38.81
C TYR A 356 -20.03 -22.84 37.45
N THR A 357 -20.73 -22.54 36.35
CA THR A 357 -20.28 -22.91 35.01
C THR A 357 -18.97 -22.22 34.63
N LEU A 358 -18.85 -20.91 34.88
CA LEU A 358 -17.64 -20.16 34.50
C LEU A 358 -16.48 -20.30 35.51
N LEU A 359 -16.77 -20.56 36.79
CA LEU A 359 -15.71 -20.93 37.75
C LEU A 359 -15.09 -22.28 37.41
N ALA A 360 -15.89 -23.27 36.99
CA ALA A 360 -15.36 -24.55 36.50
C ALA A 360 -14.46 -24.34 35.26
N LEU A 361 -14.92 -23.57 34.26
CA LEU A 361 -14.11 -23.23 33.07
C LEU A 361 -12.81 -22.51 33.42
N ARG A 362 -12.81 -21.64 34.46
CA ARG A 362 -11.62 -20.90 34.90
C ARG A 362 -10.59 -21.78 35.60
N GLU A 363 -11.02 -22.73 36.45
CA GLU A 363 -10.09 -23.67 37.11
C GLU A 363 -9.56 -24.73 36.12
N ILE A 364 -10.36 -25.12 35.11
CA ILE A 364 -9.93 -25.94 33.98
C ILE A 364 -8.82 -25.22 33.19
N ALA A 365 -8.97 -23.93 32.92
CA ALA A 365 -7.95 -23.09 32.28
C ALA A 365 -6.67 -22.86 33.12
N SER A 366 -6.62 -23.35 34.38
CA SER A 366 -5.41 -23.34 35.23
C SER A 366 -4.91 -24.73 35.64
N GLY A 367 -5.50 -25.81 35.11
CA GLY A 367 -4.94 -27.17 35.18
C GLY A 367 -5.05 -27.86 36.55
N MET A 368 -6.10 -27.58 37.33
CA MET A 368 -6.41 -28.33 38.57
C MET A 368 -7.72 -29.12 38.49
N ASP A 369 -7.82 -30.15 39.32
CA ASP A 369 -8.88 -31.15 39.25
C ASP A 369 -10.24 -30.61 39.73
N ALA A 370 -11.19 -30.47 38.81
CA ALA A 370 -12.49 -29.86 39.04
C ALA A 370 -13.49 -30.76 39.78
N VAL A 371 -13.21 -32.07 39.93
CA VAL A 371 -14.17 -33.04 40.48
C VAL A 371 -14.38 -32.88 41.99
N ASP A 372 -13.29 -32.74 42.75
CA ASP A 372 -13.30 -32.60 44.22
C ASP A 372 -14.17 -31.40 44.68
N TYR A 373 -14.14 -30.29 43.95
CA TYR A 373 -14.90 -29.08 44.31
C TYR A 373 -16.41 -29.26 44.17
N ILE A 374 -16.87 -30.05 43.18
CA ILE A 374 -18.29 -30.32 42.96
C ILE A 374 -18.82 -31.29 44.02
N ILE A 375 -18.04 -32.32 44.37
CA ILE A 375 -18.41 -33.32 45.38
C ILE A 375 -18.40 -32.70 46.79
N GLY A 376 -17.35 -31.96 47.17
CA GLY A 376 -17.23 -31.36 48.50
C GLY A 376 -18.35 -30.37 48.86
N ASN A 377 -18.94 -29.71 47.87
CA ASN A 377 -20.10 -28.84 48.10
C ASN A 377 -21.41 -29.62 48.32
N LEU A 378 -21.59 -30.77 47.67
CA LEU A 378 -22.74 -31.66 47.89
C LEU A 378 -22.76 -32.25 49.31
N GLU A 379 -21.59 -32.58 49.87
CA GLU A 379 -21.49 -33.16 51.22
C GLU A 379 -21.68 -32.14 52.37
N SER A 380 -21.53 -30.84 52.09
CA SER A 380 -21.53 -29.78 53.11
C SER A 380 -22.91 -29.43 53.69
N ALA A 381 -23.99 -29.92 53.07
CA ALA A 381 -25.38 -29.58 53.40
C ALA A 381 -25.89 -30.26 54.69
N THR A 382 -25.61 -29.65 55.85
CA THR A 382 -25.97 -30.23 57.17
C THR A 382 -27.49 -30.47 57.33
N PRO A 383 -27.94 -31.65 57.77
CA PRO A 383 -29.36 -31.99 57.88
C PRO A 383 -30.01 -31.34 59.11
N GLY A 384 -30.73 -30.21 58.94
CA GLY A 384 -31.27 -29.49 60.10
C GLY A 384 -32.22 -28.31 59.90
N ALA A 385 -32.93 -28.18 58.77
CA ALA A 385 -33.94 -27.14 58.56
C ALA A 385 -35.21 -27.68 57.87
N TYR A 386 -36.33 -26.96 58.01
CA TYR A 386 -37.66 -27.36 57.56
C TYR A 386 -37.74 -27.66 56.05
N TYR A 387 -38.32 -28.81 55.69
CA TYR A 387 -38.92 -29.02 54.37
C TYR A 387 -40.26 -28.27 54.30
N ASP A 388 -40.43 -27.41 53.29
CA ASP A 388 -41.74 -27.20 52.68
C ASP A 388 -41.95 -28.27 51.60
N THR A 389 -43.17 -28.78 51.46
CA THR A 389 -43.52 -29.86 50.55
C THR A 389 -44.11 -29.36 49.23
N THR A 390 -43.60 -28.23 48.71
CA THR A 390 -44.09 -27.61 47.46
C THR A 390 -42.97 -27.33 46.45
N ASP A 391 -42.99 -28.12 45.36
CA ASP A 391 -42.11 -28.08 44.18
C ASP A 391 -40.59 -28.34 44.38
N PRO A 392 -40.15 -29.62 44.29
CA PRO A 392 -38.73 -30.00 44.21
C PRO A 392 -38.17 -30.03 42.76
N THR A 393 -38.88 -29.54 41.75
CA THR A 393 -38.52 -29.75 40.32
C THR A 393 -37.68 -28.64 39.68
N HIS A 394 -37.53 -27.48 40.35
CA HIS A 394 -36.88 -26.31 39.77
C HIS A 394 -35.34 -26.37 39.71
N ASP A 395 -34.66 -26.84 40.75
CA ASP A 395 -33.20 -26.71 40.85
C ASP A 395 -32.46 -27.74 39.97
N ILE A 396 -33.05 -28.91 39.75
CA ILE A 396 -32.55 -29.93 38.80
C ILE A 396 -32.55 -29.40 37.36
N TYR A 397 -33.48 -28.50 37.03
CA TYR A 397 -33.67 -27.96 35.67
C TYR A 397 -32.57 -26.98 35.22
N ARG A 398 -31.70 -26.53 36.13
CA ARG A 398 -30.67 -25.52 35.85
C ARG A 398 -29.24 -26.05 35.82
N LEU A 399 -28.98 -27.20 36.47
CA LEU A 399 -27.62 -27.79 36.51
C LEU A 399 -27.27 -28.59 35.25
N GLY A 400 -28.23 -29.36 34.70
CA GLY A 400 -27.96 -30.21 33.53
C GLY A 400 -27.68 -29.44 32.23
N THR A 401 -28.10 -28.17 32.12
CA THR A 401 -27.85 -27.33 30.94
C THR A 401 -26.36 -27.00 30.77
N ALA A 402 -25.62 -26.86 31.87
CA ALA A 402 -24.16 -26.69 31.83
C ALA A 402 -23.42 -27.97 31.38
N ALA A 403 -23.99 -29.15 31.66
CA ALA A 403 -23.40 -30.43 31.29
C ALA A 403 -23.40 -30.71 29.77
N ILE A 404 -24.21 -29.97 28.99
CA ILE A 404 -24.29 -30.05 27.52
C ILE A 404 -23.17 -29.23 26.85
N GLY A 405 -22.66 -28.18 27.51
CA GLY A 405 -21.50 -27.41 27.01
C GLY A 405 -20.17 -28.17 27.16
N LEU A 406 -19.95 -28.81 28.32
CA LEU A 406 -18.70 -29.53 28.58
C LEU A 406 -18.49 -30.78 27.72
N SER A 407 -19.55 -31.39 27.16
CA SER A 407 -19.42 -32.65 26.40
C SER A 407 -18.90 -32.51 24.96
N LEU A 408 -18.74 -31.29 24.42
CA LEU A 408 -17.91 -31.07 23.23
C LEU A 408 -16.43 -30.87 23.59
N TYR A 409 -16.13 -30.05 24.61
CA TYR A 409 -14.75 -29.76 25.02
C TYR A 409 -13.99 -31.02 25.50
N TYR A 410 -14.65 -31.88 26.28
CA TYR A 410 -14.06 -33.15 26.75
C TYR A 410 -13.75 -34.16 25.64
N ALA A 411 -14.31 -33.99 24.43
CA ALA A 411 -13.99 -34.83 23.28
C ALA A 411 -12.70 -34.38 22.57
N GLN A 412 -12.29 -33.11 22.70
CA GLN A 412 -11.04 -32.58 22.16
C GLN A 412 -9.86 -32.76 23.14
N ALA A 413 -10.09 -32.54 24.45
CA ALA A 413 -9.06 -32.48 25.49
C ALA A 413 -8.31 -33.81 25.80
N LEU A 414 -8.58 -34.90 25.07
CA LEU A 414 -7.91 -36.21 25.22
C LEU A 414 -6.97 -36.57 24.06
N ASN A 415 -6.83 -35.71 23.06
CA ASN A 415 -5.96 -35.93 21.90
C ASN A 415 -4.57 -35.30 22.10
N ASN A 416 -3.52 -36.13 22.15
CA ASN A 416 -2.12 -35.70 22.24
C ASN A 416 -1.55 -35.23 20.88
N TYR A 417 -2.30 -34.43 20.11
CA TYR A 417 -1.95 -34.02 18.76
C TYR A 417 -2.20 -32.52 18.58
N THR A 418 -1.15 -31.72 18.77
CA THR A 418 -1.15 -30.27 18.50
C THR A 418 -0.37 -29.94 17.24
N VAL A 419 -0.68 -28.80 16.63
CA VAL A 419 0.12 -28.14 15.60
C VAL A 419 0.48 -26.75 16.13
N GLU A 420 1.77 -26.47 16.23
CA GLU A 420 2.33 -25.29 16.92
C GLU A 420 3.31 -24.56 15.99
N GLY A 421 3.18 -23.25 15.88
CA GLY A 421 3.99 -22.45 14.96
C GLY A 421 3.88 -20.95 15.20
N LYS A 422 4.49 -20.18 14.30
CA LYS A 422 4.55 -18.71 14.36
C LYS A 422 4.11 -18.06 13.05
N ILE A 423 3.35 -16.97 13.13
CA ILE A 423 3.14 -16.03 12.02
C ILE A 423 4.00 -14.79 12.25
N PHE A 424 4.70 -14.35 11.20
CA PHE A 424 5.61 -13.20 11.27
C PHE A 424 5.67 -12.42 9.96
N GLU A 425 6.01 -11.14 10.08
CA GLU A 425 6.48 -10.31 8.98
C GLU A 425 7.97 -10.59 8.77
N ASP A 426 8.30 -11.21 7.63
CA ASP A 426 9.64 -11.55 7.16
C ASP A 426 10.30 -10.29 6.59
N LEU A 427 11.45 -9.92 7.12
CA LEU A 427 12.03 -8.59 6.91
C LEU A 427 13.45 -8.60 6.29
N PRO A 428 13.84 -7.51 5.62
CA PRO A 428 15.22 -7.33 5.17
C PRO A 428 16.21 -7.48 6.35
N PRO A 429 17.30 -8.28 6.21
CA PRO A 429 17.90 -8.67 4.94
C PRO A 429 17.63 -10.12 4.49
N ASN A 430 16.95 -10.96 5.29
CA ASN A 430 17.04 -12.42 5.19
C ASN A 430 15.80 -13.12 4.58
N LEU A 431 15.01 -12.39 3.79
CA LEU A 431 13.77 -12.87 3.16
C LEU A 431 13.81 -14.31 2.63
N GLY A 432 12.76 -15.07 2.93
CA GLY A 432 12.61 -16.47 2.52
C GLY A 432 13.28 -17.49 3.46
N VAL A 433 13.45 -17.17 4.74
CA VAL A 433 14.00 -18.11 5.76
C VAL A 433 13.15 -18.14 7.04
N ASP A 434 13.31 -19.22 7.82
CA ASP A 434 12.61 -19.38 9.11
C ASP A 434 12.99 -18.29 10.14
N PHE A 435 11.99 -17.84 10.90
CA PHE A 435 11.98 -16.64 11.75
C PHE A 435 13.29 -16.39 12.54
N ILE A 436 13.89 -15.22 12.30
CA ILE A 436 15.10 -14.71 12.94
C ILE A 436 14.74 -13.68 14.02
N PRO A 437 14.84 -14.02 15.32
CA PRO A 437 14.38 -13.14 16.40
C PRO A 437 15.18 -11.82 16.49
N GLY A 438 14.52 -10.72 16.14
CA GLY A 438 15.10 -9.37 16.16
C GLY A 438 15.68 -8.91 14.82
N GLU A 439 15.47 -9.67 13.75
CA GLU A 439 15.48 -9.18 12.37
C GLU A 439 14.03 -9.15 11.84
N ASP A 440 13.26 -10.22 12.10
CA ASP A 440 11.83 -10.30 11.76
C ASP A 440 10.88 -9.79 12.86
N SER A 441 9.68 -9.39 12.45
CA SER A 441 8.60 -8.87 13.32
C SER A 441 7.49 -9.90 13.53
N PRO A 442 7.16 -10.32 14.77
CA PRO A 442 6.02 -11.21 15.00
C PRO A 442 4.67 -10.52 14.75
N LEU A 443 3.69 -11.24 14.19
CA LEU A 443 2.35 -10.71 13.89
C LEU A 443 1.31 -11.19 14.92
N GLU A 444 0.80 -10.28 15.75
CA GLU A 444 -0.25 -10.51 16.75
C GLU A 444 -1.66 -10.36 16.13
N ASN A 445 -2.67 -11.01 16.72
CA ASN A 445 -4.09 -10.97 16.30
C ASN A 445 -4.41 -11.62 14.94
N VAL A 446 -3.51 -12.43 14.39
CA VAL A 446 -3.72 -13.14 13.12
C VAL A 446 -4.54 -14.42 13.36
N THR A 447 -5.66 -14.57 12.65
CA THR A 447 -6.49 -15.78 12.68
C THR A 447 -5.80 -16.94 11.94
N VAL A 448 -5.65 -18.08 12.62
CA VAL A 448 -5.08 -19.32 12.05
C VAL A 448 -6.03 -20.49 12.28
N MET A 449 -6.28 -21.29 11.25
CA MET A 449 -7.25 -22.39 11.22
C MET A 449 -6.57 -23.74 10.94
N LEU A 450 -7.14 -24.83 11.47
CA LEU A 450 -6.81 -26.21 11.08
C LEU A 450 -7.94 -26.78 10.20
N CYS A 451 -7.68 -26.95 8.91
CA CYS A 451 -8.61 -27.45 7.90
C CYS A 451 -8.32 -28.90 7.48
N GLY A 452 -9.25 -29.49 6.71
CA GLY A 452 -9.03 -30.76 6.02
C GLY A 452 -8.08 -30.64 4.83
N VAL A 453 -7.70 -31.81 4.29
CA VAL A 453 -6.96 -31.95 3.03
C VAL A 453 -7.78 -32.83 2.09
N SER A 454 -8.00 -32.35 0.87
CA SER A 454 -8.88 -32.99 -0.13
C SER A 454 -8.20 -32.97 -1.49
N GLY A 455 -8.01 -34.15 -2.10
CA GLY A 455 -7.31 -34.30 -3.39
C GLY A 455 -5.80 -34.02 -3.38
N GLY A 456 -5.26 -33.45 -2.29
CA GLY A 456 -3.88 -32.95 -2.18
C GLY A 456 -3.80 -31.47 -1.81
N ASN A 457 -4.93 -30.75 -1.80
CA ASN A 457 -5.03 -29.33 -1.48
C ASN A 457 -5.79 -29.12 -0.16
N CYS A 458 -5.70 -27.92 0.41
CA CYS A 458 -6.48 -27.52 1.59
C CYS A 458 -7.99 -27.52 1.32
N ASP A 459 -8.78 -28.00 2.28
CA ASP A 459 -10.24 -28.05 2.22
C ASP A 459 -10.84 -27.56 3.56
N CYS A 460 -11.07 -26.25 3.64
CA CYS A 460 -11.67 -25.59 4.79
C CYS A 460 -13.22 -25.68 4.81
N SER A 461 -13.85 -26.57 4.02
CA SER A 461 -15.28 -26.87 4.21
C SER A 461 -15.57 -27.54 5.56
N ILE A 462 -14.53 -28.09 6.20
CA ILE A 462 -14.52 -28.52 7.60
C ILE A 462 -13.30 -27.88 8.28
N ILE A 463 -13.56 -26.96 9.20
CA ILE A 463 -12.57 -26.44 10.15
C ILE A 463 -12.62 -27.34 11.40
N TYR A 464 -11.46 -27.85 11.81
CA TYR A 464 -11.31 -28.71 12.99
C TYR A 464 -10.97 -27.92 14.26
N ASP A 465 -10.20 -26.85 14.12
CA ASP A 465 -9.86 -25.92 15.19
C ASP A 465 -9.51 -24.53 14.61
N ILE A 466 -9.60 -23.49 15.43
CA ILE A 466 -9.32 -22.10 15.06
C ILE A 466 -8.75 -21.33 16.25
N THR A 467 -7.71 -20.53 16.01
CA THR A 467 -6.98 -19.80 17.04
C THR A 467 -6.53 -18.43 16.50
N ILE A 468 -5.97 -17.60 17.37
CA ILE A 468 -5.45 -16.27 17.06
C ILE A 468 -4.03 -16.16 17.63
N THR A 469 -3.09 -15.57 16.89
CA THR A 469 -1.70 -15.40 17.33
C THR A 469 -1.56 -14.46 18.52
N ASP A 470 -0.63 -14.77 19.41
CA ASP A 470 -0.27 -13.93 20.56
C ASP A 470 0.71 -12.79 20.19
N SER A 471 1.08 -11.96 21.17
CA SER A 471 2.08 -10.88 21.04
C SER A 471 3.50 -11.30 20.58
N ASN A 472 3.77 -12.60 20.45
CA ASN A 472 5.01 -13.16 19.90
C ASN A 472 4.77 -13.80 18.52
N GLY A 473 3.56 -13.71 17.97
CA GLY A 473 3.14 -14.37 16.72
C GLY A 473 2.87 -15.86 16.90
N ASP A 474 2.92 -16.41 18.12
CA ASP A 474 2.81 -17.85 18.36
C ASP A 474 1.35 -18.31 18.36
N TYR A 475 1.08 -19.48 17.76
CA TYR A 475 -0.23 -20.12 17.70
C TYR A 475 -0.18 -21.61 18.05
N ILE A 476 -1.30 -22.16 18.52
CA ILE A 476 -1.50 -23.58 18.84
C ILE A 476 -2.89 -24.02 18.34
N LEU A 477 -2.93 -25.11 17.59
CA LEU A 477 -4.15 -25.75 17.05
C LEU A 477 -4.23 -27.22 17.48
N ALA A 478 -5.42 -27.73 17.74
CA ALA A 478 -5.69 -29.11 18.19
C ALA A 478 -6.21 -30.00 17.05
N ALA A 479 -5.46 -31.05 16.72
CA ALA A 479 -5.86 -32.03 15.70
C ALA A 479 -6.75 -33.15 16.30
N PRO A 480 -7.83 -33.56 15.61
CA PRO A 480 -8.73 -34.62 16.11
C PRO A 480 -8.13 -36.05 16.06
N GLY A 481 -6.93 -36.22 15.50
CA GLY A 481 -6.18 -37.48 15.49
C GLY A 481 -4.95 -37.41 14.57
N PRO A 482 -4.30 -38.55 14.29
CA PRO A 482 -3.28 -38.64 13.25
C PRO A 482 -3.91 -38.55 11.85
N GLY A 483 -3.32 -37.73 10.98
CA GLY A 483 -3.80 -37.47 9.62
C GLY A 483 -3.03 -36.35 8.94
N ASP A 484 -3.31 -36.12 7.66
CA ASP A 484 -2.84 -34.94 6.94
C ASP A 484 -3.86 -33.81 7.13
N TYR A 485 -3.39 -32.66 7.60
CA TYR A 485 -4.19 -31.45 7.86
C TYR A 485 -3.58 -30.26 7.13
N CYS A 486 -4.39 -29.25 6.87
CA CYS A 486 -3.91 -27.96 6.39
C CYS A 486 -3.98 -26.94 7.52
N VAL A 487 -2.90 -26.21 7.78
CA VAL A 487 -2.97 -24.96 8.55
C VAL A 487 -3.19 -23.82 7.55
N LYS A 488 -4.12 -22.91 7.82
CA LYS A 488 -4.41 -21.75 6.96
C LYS A 488 -4.53 -20.47 7.77
N VAL A 489 -3.87 -19.41 7.33
CA VAL A 489 -4.04 -18.04 7.81
C VAL A 489 -5.23 -17.39 7.09
N GLU A 490 -6.08 -16.66 7.81
CA GLU A 490 -7.23 -15.95 7.21
C GLU A 490 -6.80 -14.58 6.63
N THR A 491 -6.57 -14.52 5.31
CA THR A 491 -6.16 -13.29 4.60
C THR A 491 -7.29 -12.33 4.25
N ASP A 492 -8.55 -12.77 4.32
CA ASP A 492 -9.73 -12.00 3.92
C ASP A 492 -10.58 -11.60 5.15
N PRO A 493 -10.80 -10.30 5.45
CA PRO A 493 -10.06 -9.11 5.01
C PRO A 493 -9.48 -8.27 6.18
N ASN A 494 -9.39 -8.83 7.40
CA ASN A 494 -9.32 -8.01 8.63
C ASN A 494 -8.18 -8.32 9.63
N TRP A 495 -7.19 -9.15 9.31
CA TRP A 495 -6.40 -9.86 10.35
C TRP A 495 -4.87 -9.76 10.32
N MET A 496 -4.25 -8.99 9.41
CA MET A 496 -2.80 -8.74 9.45
C MET A 496 -2.48 -7.24 9.34
N GLU A 497 -2.06 -6.65 10.45
CA GLU A 497 -1.44 -5.31 10.46
C GLU A 497 0.09 -5.46 10.30
N PRO A 498 0.74 -4.74 9.36
CA PRO A 498 2.19 -4.70 9.23
C PRO A 498 2.83 -4.03 10.46
N SER A 499 4.04 -4.43 10.84
CA SER A 499 4.64 -4.00 12.12
C SER A 499 5.02 -2.51 12.18
N ALA A 500 5.11 -1.83 11.03
CA ALA A 500 5.20 -0.37 10.95
C ALA A 500 3.89 0.36 11.30
N GLY A 501 2.75 -0.33 11.22
CA GLY A 501 1.41 0.22 11.35
C GLY A 501 0.87 0.86 10.06
N LEU A 502 -0.36 1.39 10.13
CA LEU A 502 -1.08 1.93 8.98
C LEU A 502 -1.17 3.46 8.98
N ASN A 503 -1.16 4.05 7.78
CA ASN A 503 -1.30 5.47 7.55
C ASN A 503 -2.72 5.98 7.86
N PRO A 504 -2.91 7.26 8.27
CA PRO A 504 -4.21 7.77 8.73
C PRO A 504 -5.29 7.76 7.64
N GLY A 505 -6.27 6.87 7.78
CA GLY A 505 -7.41 6.74 6.85
C GLY A 505 -7.49 5.37 6.16
N TYR A 506 -6.42 4.58 6.26
CA TYR A 506 -6.39 3.17 5.83
C TYR A 506 -6.75 2.22 6.97
N THR A 507 -7.00 0.97 6.60
CA THR A 507 -7.38 -0.15 7.46
C THR A 507 -6.72 -1.44 6.99
N VAL A 508 -6.77 -2.50 7.80
CA VAL A 508 -6.28 -3.86 7.46
C VAL A 508 -6.76 -4.38 6.10
N SER A 509 -7.95 -3.99 5.62
CA SER A 509 -8.46 -4.43 4.32
C SER A 509 -7.84 -3.71 3.11
N ASP A 510 -7.04 -2.66 3.33
CA ASP A 510 -6.38 -1.89 2.26
C ASP A 510 -4.97 -2.42 1.92
N VAL A 511 -4.37 -3.24 2.82
CA VAL A 511 -3.08 -3.90 2.62
C VAL A 511 -3.26 -5.39 2.30
N LYS A 512 -2.35 -5.96 1.51
CA LYS A 512 -2.22 -7.42 1.35
C LYS A 512 -0.75 -7.84 1.38
N PRO A 513 -0.31 -8.65 2.35
CA PRO A 513 1.01 -9.25 2.31
C PRO A 513 1.07 -10.39 1.29
N GLU A 514 2.28 -10.78 0.95
CA GLU A 514 2.63 -11.96 0.16
C GLU A 514 3.34 -12.97 1.09
N GLN A 515 3.08 -14.28 0.99
CA GLN A 515 3.81 -15.27 1.78
C GLN A 515 5.23 -15.44 1.22
N THR A 516 6.23 -15.42 2.09
CA THR A 516 7.65 -15.60 1.74
C THR A 516 8.25 -16.91 2.25
N VAL A 517 7.63 -17.50 3.27
CA VAL A 517 8.17 -18.67 3.98
C VAL A 517 7.05 -19.64 4.33
N GLU A 518 7.21 -20.90 3.92
CA GLU A 518 6.40 -22.03 4.41
C GLU A 518 7.30 -22.97 5.23
N CYS A 519 6.94 -23.25 6.48
CA CYS A 519 7.57 -24.28 7.30
C CYS A 519 6.57 -25.36 7.66
N THR A 520 6.77 -26.58 7.15
CA THR A 520 5.96 -27.76 7.52
C THR A 520 6.26 -28.30 8.93
N SER A 521 7.44 -27.99 9.46
CA SER A 521 7.94 -28.40 10.78
C SER A 521 9.33 -27.80 11.03
N ALA A 522 9.77 -27.69 12.28
CA ALA A 522 11.06 -27.12 12.66
C ALA A 522 12.26 -27.75 11.89
N GLY A 523 12.78 -27.01 10.91
CA GLY A 523 13.89 -27.42 10.02
C GLY A 523 13.51 -27.94 8.64
N ASN A 524 12.22 -27.99 8.28
CA ASN A 524 11.71 -28.26 6.94
C ASN A 524 10.92 -27.03 6.43
N CYS A 525 11.68 -26.00 6.06
CA CYS A 525 11.15 -24.73 5.55
C CYS A 525 11.59 -24.48 4.11
N TYR A 526 10.75 -23.79 3.36
CA TYR A 526 10.95 -23.42 1.97
C TYR A 526 10.72 -21.91 1.80
N SER A 527 11.53 -21.30 0.94
CA SER A 527 11.27 -19.94 0.43
C SER A 527 10.21 -20.03 -0.66
N GLU A 528 9.07 -19.41 -0.45
CA GLU A 528 8.01 -19.28 -1.45
C GLU A 528 7.93 -17.83 -1.89
N PHE A 529 7.67 -17.57 -3.18
CA PHE A 529 7.67 -16.21 -3.73
C PHE A 529 6.71 -16.16 -4.93
N GLY A 530 5.42 -15.94 -4.67
CA GLY A 530 4.37 -15.90 -5.71
C GLY A 530 3.97 -17.28 -6.20
N GLY A 531 2.99 -17.89 -5.53
CA GLY A 531 2.50 -19.24 -5.77
C GLY A 531 2.01 -19.56 -7.19
N ASP A 532 1.81 -20.87 -7.43
CA ASP A 532 1.63 -21.49 -8.75
C ASP A 532 0.41 -20.97 -9.56
N ASP A 533 -0.55 -20.25 -8.96
CA ASP A 533 -1.64 -19.55 -9.68
C ASP A 533 -1.96 -18.15 -9.10
N PRO A 534 -1.49 -17.04 -9.73
CA PRO A 534 -1.74 -15.68 -9.26
C PRO A 534 -3.18 -15.17 -9.49
N LEU A 535 -4.12 -16.06 -9.84
CA LEU A 535 -5.56 -15.77 -9.90
C LEU A 535 -6.31 -16.23 -8.62
N VAL A 536 -5.60 -16.74 -7.61
CA VAL A 536 -6.13 -17.28 -6.36
C VAL A 536 -5.42 -16.66 -5.15
N GLU A 537 -6.09 -16.51 -4.00
CA GLU A 537 -5.43 -16.28 -2.70
C GLU A 537 -4.90 -17.60 -2.12
N ASP A 538 -3.93 -18.20 -2.82
CA ASP A 538 -3.46 -19.57 -2.52
C ASP A 538 -2.31 -19.65 -1.50
N ASP A 539 -1.50 -18.60 -1.35
CA ASP A 539 -0.32 -18.62 -0.48
C ASP A 539 -0.62 -17.96 0.89
N ASN A 540 -1.24 -18.75 1.76
CA ASN A 540 -1.48 -18.46 3.18
C ASN A 540 -1.63 -19.75 4.01
N GLN A 541 -1.12 -20.88 3.50
CA GLN A 541 -1.51 -22.22 3.96
C GLN A 541 -0.39 -23.26 3.79
N VAL A 542 -0.29 -24.20 4.74
CA VAL A 542 0.75 -25.23 4.81
C VAL A 542 0.15 -26.60 5.15
N ILE A 543 0.55 -27.65 4.44
CA ILE A 543 0.06 -29.02 4.67
C ILE A 543 1.00 -29.77 5.63
N VAL A 544 0.43 -30.28 6.73
CA VAL A 544 1.16 -30.95 7.81
C VAL A 544 0.64 -32.36 8.09
N THR A 545 1.54 -33.35 8.07
CA THR A 545 1.24 -34.74 8.46
C THR A 545 1.36 -34.90 9.98
N VAL A 546 0.23 -34.84 10.68
CA VAL A 546 0.14 -35.03 12.12
C VAL A 546 0.22 -36.52 12.46
N SER A 547 1.24 -36.90 13.23
CA SER A 547 1.39 -38.26 13.81
C SER A 547 1.89 -38.26 15.27
N SER A 548 2.21 -37.08 15.76
CA SER A 548 2.53 -36.65 17.12
C SER A 548 2.21 -35.14 17.18
N PRO A 549 2.44 -34.42 18.29
CA PRO A 549 2.58 -32.97 18.23
C PRO A 549 3.58 -32.56 17.13
N VAL A 550 3.24 -31.51 16.38
CA VAL A 550 4.07 -30.92 15.31
C VAL A 550 4.40 -29.49 15.73
N THR A 551 5.67 -29.10 15.66
CA THR A 551 6.15 -27.80 16.14
C THR A 551 7.05 -27.11 15.12
N GLY A 552 7.03 -25.78 15.10
CA GLY A 552 7.73 -24.96 14.10
C GLY A 552 7.02 -24.97 12.75
N VAL A 553 5.68 -24.90 12.77
CA VAL A 553 4.85 -24.74 11.56
C VAL A 553 4.68 -23.25 11.27
N ASN A 554 5.79 -22.62 10.89
CA ASN A 554 5.89 -21.17 10.77
C ASN A 554 5.51 -20.69 9.37
N MET A 555 4.92 -19.50 9.27
CA MET A 555 4.63 -18.82 8.00
C MET A 555 5.08 -17.36 8.08
N GLY A 556 5.91 -16.97 7.11
CA GLY A 556 6.48 -15.63 6.97
C GLY A 556 5.78 -14.87 5.85
N PHE A 557 5.55 -13.58 6.06
CA PHE A 557 4.79 -12.71 5.16
C PHE A 557 5.52 -11.38 4.94
N ASN A 558 5.43 -10.78 3.76
CA ASN A 558 6.03 -9.46 3.50
C ASN A 558 5.09 -8.58 2.65
N PHE A 559 5.04 -7.28 2.95
CA PHE A 559 4.13 -6.32 2.28
C PHE A 559 4.80 -5.50 1.16
N GLU A 560 6.12 -5.61 0.99
CA GLU A 560 6.94 -4.77 0.10
C GLU A 560 7.44 -5.50 -1.17
N ILE A 561 7.32 -6.82 -1.22
CA ILE A 561 7.81 -7.65 -2.33
C ILE A 561 6.89 -7.63 -3.57
N ILE A 562 7.52 -7.77 -4.74
CA ILE A 562 6.87 -7.89 -6.05
C ILE A 562 7.40 -9.17 -6.70
N VAL A 563 6.54 -10.18 -6.82
CA VAL A 563 6.90 -11.56 -7.21
C VAL A 563 6.31 -12.00 -8.54
N ASN A 564 5.37 -11.25 -9.13
CA ASN A 564 4.77 -11.58 -10.43
C ASN A 564 4.56 -10.36 -11.34
N THR A 565 4.41 -10.58 -12.66
CA THR A 565 4.23 -9.51 -13.65
C THR A 565 2.78 -9.08 -13.94
N ASN A 566 1.81 -9.50 -13.13
CA ASN A 566 0.40 -9.19 -13.37
C ASN A 566 0.07 -7.70 -13.15
N ASP A 567 -1.02 -7.24 -13.78
CA ASP A 567 -1.51 -5.86 -13.60
C ASP A 567 -2.03 -5.59 -12.19
N SER A 568 -2.56 -6.60 -11.51
CA SER A 568 -3.17 -6.53 -10.18
C SER A 568 -3.22 -7.91 -9.52
N GLY A 569 -3.51 -7.95 -8.22
CA GLY A 569 -3.46 -9.16 -7.39
C GLY A 569 -2.32 -9.11 -6.36
N GLN A 570 -2.28 -10.10 -5.46
CA GLN A 570 -1.18 -10.32 -4.52
C GLN A 570 0.17 -10.35 -5.27
N GLY A 571 1.24 -9.87 -4.62
CA GLY A 571 2.60 -9.90 -5.21
C GLY A 571 2.82 -9.05 -6.47
N SER A 572 1.84 -8.25 -6.90
CA SER A 572 1.95 -7.39 -8.10
C SER A 572 2.48 -5.99 -7.75
N LEU A 573 3.11 -5.32 -8.73
CA LEU A 573 3.54 -3.91 -8.59
C LEU A 573 2.39 -2.97 -8.17
N ARG A 574 1.16 -3.26 -8.61
CA ARG A 574 -0.01 -2.47 -8.19
C ARG A 574 -0.29 -2.65 -6.70
N GLN A 575 -0.23 -3.88 -6.19
CA GLN A 575 -0.41 -4.15 -4.77
C GLN A 575 0.71 -3.56 -3.93
N PHE A 576 1.97 -3.56 -4.40
CA PHE A 576 3.05 -2.83 -3.73
C PHE A 576 2.72 -1.34 -3.52
N ILE A 577 2.27 -0.63 -4.57
CA ILE A 577 1.94 0.81 -4.46
C ILE A 577 0.70 1.03 -3.58
N GLN A 578 -0.23 0.07 -3.51
CA GLN A 578 -1.36 0.13 -2.58
C GLN A 578 -0.90 -0.08 -1.13
N ASN A 579 -0.03 -1.06 -0.89
CA ASN A 579 0.57 -1.30 0.41
C ASN A 579 1.40 -0.09 0.87
N SER A 580 2.30 0.44 0.04
CA SER A 580 3.16 1.57 0.43
C SER A 580 2.36 2.82 0.80
N ASN A 581 1.26 3.10 0.08
CA ASN A 581 0.36 4.19 0.45
C ASN A 581 -0.35 3.97 1.81
N ALA A 582 -0.63 2.72 2.16
CA ALA A 582 -1.40 2.33 3.35
C ALA A 582 -0.53 2.06 4.60
N ILE A 583 0.75 1.74 4.43
CA ILE A 583 1.71 1.41 5.49
C ILE A 583 2.50 2.65 5.90
N ALA A 584 2.71 2.84 7.21
CA ALA A 584 3.24 4.08 7.75
C ALA A 584 4.78 4.15 7.74
N GLY A 585 5.34 5.05 6.91
CA GLY A 585 6.76 5.34 6.83
C GLY A 585 7.49 4.57 5.72
N PRO A 586 8.80 4.83 5.51
CA PRO A 586 9.47 4.52 4.24
C PRO A 586 9.38 3.05 3.81
N ASN A 587 8.71 2.83 2.67
CA ASN A 587 8.42 1.52 2.08
C ASN A 587 9.42 1.19 0.94
N LEU A 588 10.12 0.06 0.99
CA LEU A 588 11.18 -0.31 0.04
C LEU A 588 10.80 -1.52 -0.83
N SER A 589 10.44 -1.27 -2.10
CA SER A 589 10.05 -2.34 -3.03
C SER A 589 11.15 -3.37 -3.27
N ARG A 590 10.74 -4.65 -3.37
CA ARG A 590 11.69 -5.76 -3.61
C ARG A 590 11.19 -6.67 -4.73
N PHE A 591 11.70 -6.46 -5.94
CA PHE A 591 11.40 -7.30 -7.10
C PHE A 591 12.13 -8.66 -6.98
N MET A 592 11.36 -9.73 -6.88
CA MET A 592 11.81 -11.13 -6.71
C MET A 592 11.09 -12.07 -7.70
N ILE A 593 10.82 -11.58 -8.91
CA ILE A 593 10.03 -12.28 -9.93
C ILE A 593 10.85 -13.45 -10.52
N PRO A 594 10.34 -14.70 -10.57
CA PRO A 594 11.10 -15.85 -11.08
C PRO A 594 11.23 -15.84 -12.61
N ASP A 595 12.18 -16.61 -13.15
CA ASP A 595 12.36 -16.77 -14.61
C ASP A 595 11.32 -17.70 -15.27
N THR A 596 10.45 -18.30 -14.46
CA THR A 596 9.24 -19.03 -14.86
C THR A 596 8.02 -18.12 -15.07
N ASP A 597 8.04 -16.87 -14.60
CA ASP A 597 6.94 -15.91 -14.75
C ASP A 597 6.59 -15.67 -16.24
N PRO A 598 5.30 -15.64 -16.65
CA PRO A 598 4.89 -15.50 -18.05
C PRO A 598 5.37 -14.21 -18.75
N GLY A 599 5.73 -13.17 -18.00
CA GLY A 599 6.28 -11.91 -18.48
C GLY A 599 7.81 -11.91 -18.67
N TYR A 600 8.53 -12.98 -18.31
CA TYR A 600 9.98 -13.04 -18.47
C TYR A 600 10.43 -13.18 -19.94
N ASN A 601 11.15 -12.17 -20.45
CA ASN A 601 11.77 -12.21 -21.77
C ASN A 601 13.17 -12.84 -21.71
N SER A 602 13.22 -14.17 -21.75
CA SER A 602 14.46 -14.97 -21.82
C SER A 602 15.40 -14.70 -23.01
N THR A 603 15.01 -13.87 -23.99
CA THR A 603 15.91 -13.44 -25.09
C THR A 603 16.75 -12.21 -24.71
N VAL A 604 16.25 -11.37 -23.80
CA VAL A 604 16.86 -10.07 -23.45
C VAL A 604 17.16 -9.94 -21.95
N GLY A 605 16.54 -10.76 -21.08
CA GLY A 605 16.82 -10.80 -19.64
C GLY A 605 16.05 -9.80 -18.79
N TYR A 606 14.81 -9.47 -19.17
CA TYR A 606 13.93 -8.54 -18.42
C TYR A 606 12.53 -9.14 -18.18
N TRP A 607 11.82 -8.62 -17.19
CA TRP A 607 10.43 -8.98 -16.84
C TRP A 607 9.46 -7.89 -17.32
N LYS A 608 8.38 -8.28 -18.00
CA LYS A 608 7.41 -7.36 -18.62
C LYS A 608 6.11 -7.29 -17.82
N ILE A 609 6.00 -6.28 -16.96
CA ILE A 609 4.72 -5.90 -16.35
C ILE A 609 3.85 -5.23 -17.44
N THR A 610 2.72 -5.86 -17.75
CA THR A 610 1.78 -5.39 -18.79
C THR A 610 0.52 -4.87 -18.13
N LEU A 611 0.44 -3.55 -17.99
CA LEU A 611 -0.66 -2.85 -17.35
C LEU A 611 -1.93 -2.87 -18.21
N GLN A 612 -3.06 -3.13 -17.57
CA GLN A 612 -4.43 -3.08 -18.11
C GLN A 612 -5.20 -1.83 -17.63
N SER A 613 -4.67 -1.14 -16.62
CA SER A 613 -5.19 0.15 -16.14
C SER A 613 -4.09 1.00 -15.52
N GLN A 614 -4.35 2.29 -15.33
CA GLN A 614 -3.41 3.21 -14.69
C GLN A 614 -3.06 2.76 -13.26
N LEU A 615 -1.77 2.79 -12.88
CA LEU A 615 -1.34 2.54 -11.51
C LEU A 615 -1.87 3.62 -10.55
N PRO A 616 -2.03 3.31 -9.25
CA PRO A 616 -2.25 4.34 -8.23
C PRO A 616 -1.06 5.32 -8.19
N ALA A 617 -1.31 6.53 -7.69
CA ALA A 617 -0.22 7.45 -7.36
C ALA A 617 0.43 7.05 -6.03
N ILE A 618 1.74 7.26 -5.92
CA ILE A 618 2.50 7.18 -4.67
C ILE A 618 2.13 8.42 -3.83
N GLN A 619 1.73 8.20 -2.58
CA GLN A 619 1.15 9.19 -1.65
C GLN A 619 1.73 9.10 -0.22
N ASP A 620 2.52 8.07 0.08
CA ASP A 620 3.33 7.96 1.32
C ASP A 620 4.73 8.56 1.09
N ASP A 621 5.34 9.13 2.12
CA ASP A 621 6.64 9.81 2.03
C ASP A 621 7.81 8.81 2.13
N GLY A 622 8.73 8.83 1.16
CA GLY A 622 9.91 7.97 1.18
C GLY A 622 9.72 6.56 0.63
N THR A 623 8.73 6.33 -0.26
CA THR A 623 8.61 5.06 -1.01
C THR A 623 9.79 4.90 -2.00
N ASP A 624 10.49 3.77 -1.96
CA ASP A 624 11.61 3.42 -2.85
C ASP A 624 11.21 2.32 -3.85
N LEU A 625 10.85 2.73 -5.07
CA LEU A 625 10.45 1.85 -6.17
C LEU A 625 11.67 1.52 -7.05
N ASN A 626 12.29 0.35 -6.83
CA ASN A 626 13.66 0.04 -7.24
C ASN A 626 13.81 -1.32 -7.94
N GLY A 627 13.93 -1.30 -9.27
CA GLY A 627 14.13 -2.51 -10.07
C GLY A 627 15.49 -3.21 -9.87
N PHE A 628 16.46 -2.63 -9.16
CA PHE A 628 17.84 -3.15 -9.10
C PHE A 628 17.95 -4.52 -8.41
N GLU A 629 17.15 -4.79 -7.38
CA GLU A 629 17.27 -6.04 -6.61
C GLU A 629 16.92 -7.29 -7.45
N GLN A 630 16.05 -7.15 -8.47
CA GLN A 630 15.77 -8.18 -9.47
C GLN A 630 17.05 -8.69 -10.17
N ILE A 631 18.06 -7.84 -10.37
CA ILE A 631 19.35 -8.24 -10.97
C ILE A 631 20.13 -9.17 -10.02
N ASN A 632 20.12 -8.87 -8.72
CA ASN A 632 20.82 -9.68 -7.72
C ASN A 632 20.12 -11.02 -7.50
N TYR A 633 18.78 -11.02 -7.50
CA TYR A 633 17.96 -12.23 -7.47
C TYR A 633 18.24 -13.13 -8.69
N ALA A 634 18.07 -12.60 -9.90
CA ALA A 634 18.21 -13.34 -11.15
C ALA A 634 19.63 -13.89 -11.43
N LEU A 635 20.68 -13.26 -10.90
CA LEU A 635 22.07 -13.66 -11.14
C LEU A 635 22.72 -14.42 -9.96
N GLY A 636 22.10 -14.47 -8.78
CA GLY A 636 22.59 -15.21 -7.61
C GLY A 636 24.01 -14.81 -7.17
N GLN A 637 24.44 -13.59 -7.49
CA GLN A 637 25.79 -13.06 -7.26
C GLN A 637 25.69 -11.55 -7.04
N GLY A 638 26.20 -11.03 -5.91
CA GLY A 638 26.13 -9.61 -5.58
C GLY A 638 26.90 -8.74 -6.57
N TYR A 639 26.18 -8.03 -7.45
CA TYR A 639 26.76 -7.19 -8.49
C TYR A 639 26.97 -5.76 -7.94
N THR A 640 28.22 -5.36 -7.72
CA THR A 640 28.52 -3.98 -7.28
C THR A 640 28.51 -3.03 -8.48
N VAL A 641 27.57 -2.08 -8.50
CA VAL A 641 27.58 -0.96 -9.46
C VAL A 641 28.83 -0.11 -9.27
N ASN A 642 29.52 0.23 -10.36
CA ASN A 642 30.63 1.20 -10.33
C ASN A 642 30.14 2.59 -10.74
N SER A 643 29.67 3.37 -9.76
CA SER A 643 29.15 4.73 -9.95
C SER A 643 30.21 5.77 -10.39
N ASN A 644 31.49 5.41 -10.51
CA ASN A 644 32.60 6.35 -10.70
C ASN A 644 33.11 6.46 -12.15
N SER A 645 32.26 6.28 -13.17
CA SER A 645 32.68 6.41 -14.57
C SER A 645 31.57 6.86 -15.53
N ARG A 646 31.75 8.04 -16.13
CA ARG A 646 30.92 8.57 -17.26
C ARG A 646 30.85 7.65 -18.49
N ASN A 647 31.76 6.68 -18.59
CA ASN A 647 31.80 5.69 -19.66
C ASN A 647 31.38 4.29 -19.16
N GLY A 648 30.55 4.22 -18.12
CA GLY A 648 30.38 3.06 -17.24
C GLY A 648 29.10 2.22 -17.41
N TRP A 649 28.37 2.36 -18.52
CA TRP A 649 27.11 1.66 -18.81
C TRP A 649 27.26 0.14 -19.06
N THR A 650 27.96 -0.58 -18.18
CA THR A 650 28.34 -1.99 -18.35
C THR A 650 27.80 -2.89 -17.23
N LEU A 651 26.51 -2.79 -16.95
CA LEU A 651 25.73 -4.02 -16.78
C LEU A 651 25.48 -4.62 -18.19
N PRO A 652 25.31 -5.95 -18.34
CA PRO A 652 25.07 -6.54 -19.67
C PRO A 652 23.72 -6.15 -20.28
N TYR A 653 22.78 -5.71 -19.44
CA TYR A 653 21.40 -5.33 -19.74
C TYR A 653 21.08 -4.02 -18.98
N GLY A 654 20.07 -3.27 -19.41
CA GLY A 654 19.58 -2.08 -18.71
C GLY A 654 18.62 -2.43 -17.56
N PRO A 655 17.62 -1.59 -17.28
CA PRO A 655 16.57 -1.87 -16.29
C PRO A 655 15.93 -3.26 -16.45
N PRO A 656 15.94 -4.14 -15.43
CA PRO A 656 15.42 -5.50 -15.54
C PRO A 656 13.89 -5.56 -15.53
N ILE A 657 13.22 -4.50 -15.09
CA ILE A 657 11.75 -4.39 -15.08
C ILE A 657 11.32 -3.45 -16.21
N LEU A 658 10.41 -3.93 -17.06
CA LEU A 658 9.70 -3.14 -18.06
C LEU A 658 8.24 -2.99 -17.66
N ILE A 659 7.79 -1.76 -17.47
CA ILE A 659 6.37 -1.39 -17.36
C ILE A 659 5.87 -0.93 -18.73
N SER A 660 4.70 -1.41 -19.14
CA SER A 660 4.16 -1.21 -20.50
C SER A 660 2.63 -1.41 -20.53
N SER A 661 1.95 -0.97 -21.60
CA SER A 661 0.50 -1.18 -21.78
C SER A 661 0.18 -2.43 -22.61
N ASP A 662 -1.05 -2.94 -22.49
CA ASP A 662 -1.68 -3.84 -23.46
C ASP A 662 -2.27 -3.12 -24.69
N GLY A 663 -2.31 -1.78 -24.65
CA GLY A 663 -2.83 -0.89 -25.68
C GLY A 663 -4.36 -0.75 -25.74
N ASN A 664 -5.10 -1.36 -24.81
CA ASN A 664 -6.57 -1.28 -24.76
C ASN A 664 -7.09 -0.09 -23.96
N TRP A 665 -6.20 0.66 -23.29
CA TRP A 665 -6.50 1.84 -22.47
C TRP A 665 -5.49 2.97 -22.72
N ALA A 666 -5.78 4.17 -22.20
CA ALA A 666 -4.92 5.34 -22.28
C ALA A 666 -4.84 6.06 -20.93
N LEU A 667 -3.73 6.74 -20.66
CA LEU A 667 -3.48 7.47 -19.41
C LEU A 667 -4.45 8.64 -19.21
N SER A 668 -4.67 9.03 -17.95
CA SER A 668 -5.46 10.20 -17.60
C SER A 668 -4.72 11.51 -17.90
N PRO A 669 -5.41 12.63 -18.22
CA PRO A 669 -4.76 13.93 -18.34
C PRO A 669 -4.06 14.36 -17.04
N ASN A 670 -2.88 14.99 -17.14
CA ASN A 670 -2.04 15.38 -15.99
C ASN A 670 -1.51 14.21 -15.12
N THR A 671 -1.25 13.03 -15.69
CA THR A 671 -0.74 11.88 -14.92
C THR A 671 0.48 11.23 -15.58
N GLY A 672 1.29 10.52 -14.80
CA GLY A 672 2.33 9.62 -15.29
C GLY A 672 1.87 8.15 -15.29
N VAL A 673 2.63 7.27 -15.95
CA VAL A 673 2.52 5.81 -15.73
C VAL A 673 2.86 5.49 -14.27
N ILE A 674 3.92 6.12 -13.76
CA ILE A 674 4.16 6.31 -12.33
C ILE A 674 3.89 7.78 -12.01
N THR A 675 3.07 8.04 -10.98
CA THR A 675 2.78 9.40 -10.48
C THR A 675 3.14 9.49 -9.01
N ILE A 676 3.89 10.51 -8.62
CA ILE A 676 4.33 10.79 -7.24
C ILE A 676 3.59 12.03 -6.74
N GLN A 677 3.02 11.96 -5.54
CA GLN A 677 2.24 13.00 -4.88
C GLN A 677 2.64 13.23 -3.41
N SER A 678 3.79 12.69 -3.00
CA SER A 678 4.43 12.77 -1.67
C SER A 678 5.90 13.21 -1.76
N ASP A 679 6.56 13.42 -0.62
CA ASP A 679 7.97 13.85 -0.51
C ASP A 679 8.96 12.66 -0.43
N ASP A 680 10.25 12.93 -0.65
CA ASP A 680 11.39 12.03 -0.37
C ASP A 680 11.40 10.66 -1.11
N ASN A 681 10.57 10.43 -2.14
CA ASN A 681 10.46 9.15 -2.85
C ASN A 681 11.60 8.89 -3.85
N PHE A 682 11.81 7.60 -4.17
CA PHE A 682 12.77 7.14 -5.19
C PHE A 682 12.07 6.29 -6.25
N VAL A 683 12.34 6.53 -7.53
CA VAL A 683 11.91 5.65 -8.65
C VAL A 683 13.12 5.35 -9.52
N ARG A 684 13.51 4.06 -9.58
CA ARG A 684 14.80 3.69 -10.13
C ARG A 684 14.90 2.30 -10.74
N TRP A 685 15.82 2.17 -11.69
CA TRP A 685 16.12 0.91 -12.41
C TRP A 685 14.89 0.28 -13.09
N ILE A 686 13.99 1.11 -13.63
CA ILE A 686 12.77 0.68 -14.33
C ILE A 686 12.74 1.25 -15.76
N ALA A 687 12.33 0.43 -16.72
CA ALA A 687 11.99 0.87 -18.08
C ALA A 687 10.48 1.12 -18.18
N ILE A 688 10.07 2.20 -18.88
CA ILE A 688 8.66 2.54 -19.13
C ILE A 688 8.48 2.87 -20.60
N SER A 689 7.91 1.95 -21.36
CA SER A 689 7.66 2.12 -22.79
C SER A 689 6.44 1.34 -23.26
N GLY A 690 5.77 1.84 -24.30
CA GLY A 690 4.64 1.19 -24.93
C GLY A 690 3.29 1.74 -24.45
N PHE A 691 3.20 3.06 -24.24
CA PHE A 691 1.98 3.74 -23.77
C PHE A 691 1.42 4.70 -24.83
N ILE A 692 0.10 4.88 -24.82
CA ILE A 692 -0.61 5.83 -25.68
C ILE A 692 -1.35 6.84 -24.80
N TYR A 693 -1.21 8.10 -25.19
CA TYR A 693 -2.13 9.17 -24.86
C TYR A 693 -2.71 9.77 -26.16
N THR A 694 -3.81 10.52 -26.09
CA THR A 694 -4.44 11.17 -27.26
C THR A 694 -5.15 12.48 -26.89
N GLY A 695 -4.67 13.19 -25.87
CA GLY A 695 -5.40 14.29 -25.21
C GLY A 695 -4.54 15.52 -24.92
N PHE A 696 -5.12 16.45 -24.16
CA PHE A 696 -4.41 17.62 -23.62
C PHE A 696 -5.05 18.02 -22.28
N PRO A 697 -4.26 18.44 -21.25
CA PRO A 697 -2.80 18.49 -21.18
C PRO A 697 -2.17 17.09 -21.22
N THR A 698 -0.85 17.02 -21.43
CA THR A 698 -0.10 15.77 -21.67
C THR A 698 -0.09 14.82 -20.48
N ALA A 699 0.10 13.53 -20.79
CA ALA A 699 0.49 12.50 -19.84
C ALA A 699 2.00 12.22 -19.96
N SER A 700 2.57 11.47 -19.00
CA SER A 700 4.03 11.27 -18.90
C SER A 700 4.44 9.83 -18.61
N GLY A 701 5.70 9.48 -18.83
CA GLY A 701 6.28 8.22 -18.33
C GLY A 701 6.34 8.22 -16.80
N ILE A 702 7.13 9.13 -16.23
CA ILE A 702 7.17 9.41 -14.78
C ILE A 702 6.71 10.84 -14.53
N ARG A 703 5.89 11.05 -13.51
CA ARG A 703 5.42 12.37 -13.10
C ARG A 703 5.60 12.62 -11.60
N ILE A 704 6.28 13.72 -11.28
CA ILE A 704 6.32 14.33 -9.94
C ILE A 704 5.30 15.48 -9.96
N ASP A 705 4.21 15.37 -9.20
CA ASP A 705 3.07 16.29 -9.26
C ASP A 705 3.04 17.29 -8.06
N SER A 706 2.18 18.30 -8.13
CA SER A 706 2.35 19.57 -7.40
C SER A 706 2.40 19.49 -5.88
N GLY A 707 3.33 20.27 -5.32
CA GLY A 707 3.48 20.44 -3.87
C GLY A 707 4.41 19.43 -3.22
N THR A 708 5.18 18.69 -4.03
CA THR A 708 6.14 17.67 -3.58
C THR A 708 7.58 18.13 -3.72
N SER A 709 8.49 17.42 -3.05
CA SER A 709 9.89 17.77 -2.98
C SER A 709 10.83 16.59 -2.70
N ASN A 710 12.11 16.81 -2.98
CA ASN A 710 13.23 15.88 -2.74
C ASN A 710 13.14 14.52 -3.50
N ASN A 711 12.12 14.31 -4.32
CA ASN A 711 11.93 13.05 -5.04
C ASN A 711 13.05 12.82 -6.07
N THR A 712 13.50 11.58 -6.18
CA THR A 712 14.62 11.18 -7.04
C THR A 712 14.18 10.17 -8.09
N VAL A 713 14.52 10.43 -9.35
CA VAL A 713 14.35 9.49 -10.47
C VAL A 713 15.73 9.17 -11.04
N GLU A 714 16.19 7.92 -10.88
CA GLU A 714 17.54 7.52 -11.29
C GLU A 714 17.60 6.21 -12.10
N TYR A 715 18.51 6.14 -13.08
CA TYR A 715 18.74 4.94 -13.90
C TYR A 715 17.49 4.36 -14.64
N CYS A 716 16.44 5.16 -14.83
CA CYS A 716 15.22 4.75 -15.53
C CYS A 716 15.31 4.96 -17.05
N TYR A 717 14.67 4.08 -17.82
CA TYR A 717 14.68 4.09 -19.30
C TYR A 717 13.27 4.38 -19.84
N ILE A 718 13.01 5.61 -20.26
CA ILE A 718 11.65 6.12 -20.55
C ILE A 718 11.44 6.37 -22.05
N GLY A 719 10.48 5.63 -22.62
CA GLY A 719 10.14 5.57 -24.05
C GLY A 719 10.90 4.50 -24.84
N THR A 720 11.87 3.85 -24.21
CA THR A 720 12.79 2.87 -24.80
C THR A 720 12.58 1.46 -24.23
N ASP A 721 13.12 0.45 -24.90
CA ASP A 721 13.20 -0.90 -24.37
C ASP A 721 14.30 -1.04 -23.29
N PRO A 722 14.30 -2.13 -22.50
CA PRO A 722 15.36 -2.43 -21.52
C PRO A 722 16.80 -2.53 -22.05
N THR A 723 17.02 -2.50 -23.37
CA THR A 723 18.38 -2.40 -23.93
C THR A 723 18.84 -0.95 -24.09
N GLY A 724 17.90 0.00 -24.19
CA GLY A 724 18.17 1.40 -24.48
C GLY A 724 18.64 1.64 -25.91
N GLU A 725 18.31 0.73 -26.84
CA GLU A 725 18.72 0.77 -28.26
C GLU A 725 17.51 0.75 -29.22
N SER A 726 16.27 0.63 -28.72
CA SER A 726 15.06 0.51 -29.56
C SER A 726 13.79 0.98 -28.84
N VAL A 727 12.76 1.33 -29.62
CA VAL A 727 11.39 1.59 -29.12
C VAL A 727 10.53 0.32 -29.16
N ILE A 728 9.59 0.20 -28.22
CA ILE A 728 8.67 -0.93 -28.15
C ILE A 728 7.40 -0.66 -28.96
N LEU A 729 6.96 -1.64 -29.75
CA LEU A 729 5.67 -1.65 -30.47
C LEU A 729 4.51 -1.70 -29.47
N ILE A 730 3.52 -0.82 -29.64
CA ILE A 730 2.30 -0.82 -28.83
C ILE A 730 1.28 -1.79 -29.44
N PRO A 731 0.87 -2.86 -28.73
CA PRO A 731 -0.18 -3.76 -29.22
C PRO A 731 -1.51 -3.01 -29.38
N ASN A 732 -2.40 -3.51 -30.24
CA ASN A 732 -3.81 -3.08 -30.33
C ASN A 732 -4.08 -1.58 -30.60
N ALA A 733 -3.05 -0.79 -30.94
CA ALA A 733 -3.13 0.67 -31.01
C ALA A 733 -4.31 1.19 -31.88
N PRO A 734 -5.00 2.28 -31.46
CA PRO A 734 -6.22 2.74 -32.12
C PRO A 734 -6.04 3.04 -33.61
N ALA A 735 -6.90 2.50 -34.47
CA ALA A 735 -6.82 2.57 -35.94
C ALA A 735 -6.98 3.98 -36.56
N TYR A 736 -6.94 5.05 -35.76
CA TYR A 736 -6.72 6.43 -36.23
C TYR A 736 -5.23 6.71 -36.47
N PHE A 737 -4.34 6.01 -35.76
CA PHE A 737 -2.95 5.89 -36.13
C PHE A 737 -2.87 5.04 -37.42
N ASN A 738 -2.49 5.66 -38.54
CA ASN A 738 -2.47 5.01 -39.86
C ASN A 738 -1.27 4.07 -40.08
N ASN A 739 -0.42 3.91 -39.06
CA ASN A 739 0.80 3.10 -39.03
C ASN A 739 0.87 2.35 -37.69
N ASP A 740 1.77 1.37 -37.60
CA ASP A 740 2.17 0.76 -36.32
C ASP A 740 2.67 1.84 -35.33
N VAL A 741 2.28 1.75 -34.06
CA VAL A 741 2.61 2.78 -33.03
C VAL A 741 3.69 2.26 -32.10
N TYR A 742 4.63 3.11 -31.68
CA TYR A 742 5.80 2.73 -30.90
C TYR A 742 6.08 3.73 -29.76
N GLY A 743 6.90 3.31 -28.78
CA GLY A 743 7.44 4.17 -27.73
C GLY A 743 6.38 4.64 -26.72
N ASN A 744 6.46 5.89 -26.29
CA ASN A 744 5.41 6.56 -25.51
C ASN A 744 4.75 7.65 -26.37
N THR A 745 3.58 7.37 -26.90
CA THR A 745 2.91 8.17 -27.95
C THR A 745 2.02 9.29 -27.37
N GLU A 746 2.18 10.51 -27.91
CA GLU A 746 1.60 11.79 -27.41
C GLU A 746 1.92 12.10 -25.92
N MET A 747 3.07 11.61 -25.42
CA MET A 747 3.50 11.71 -24.01
C MET A 747 4.87 12.36 -23.86
N ASP A 748 5.10 12.97 -22.71
CA ASP A 748 6.42 13.45 -22.29
C ASP A 748 7.14 12.37 -21.46
N GLY A 749 8.47 12.33 -21.46
CA GLY A 749 9.23 11.29 -20.75
C GLY A 749 9.13 11.43 -19.23
N ILE A 750 9.79 12.43 -18.67
CA ILE A 750 9.79 12.74 -17.23
C ILE A 750 9.22 14.15 -17.02
N TYR A 751 8.28 14.31 -16.09
CA TYR A 751 7.57 15.57 -15.87
C TYR A 751 7.56 15.97 -14.38
N ILE A 752 8.13 17.14 -14.06
CA ILE A 752 8.06 17.79 -12.74
C ILE A 752 7.06 18.94 -12.82
N ARG A 753 6.04 18.95 -11.97
CA ARG A 753 5.05 20.03 -11.88
C ARG A 753 5.04 20.66 -10.51
N ASP A 754 5.17 21.99 -10.42
CA ASP A 754 4.96 22.79 -9.19
C ASP A 754 5.66 22.20 -7.95
N SER A 755 6.89 21.70 -8.12
CA SER A 755 7.61 20.85 -7.14
C SER A 755 9.10 21.17 -7.11
N THR A 756 9.77 20.93 -5.98
CA THR A 756 11.09 21.52 -5.67
C THR A 756 12.14 20.54 -5.16
N ASN A 757 13.43 20.86 -5.31
CA ASN A 757 14.58 20.06 -4.86
C ASN A 757 14.65 18.61 -5.43
N ASN A 758 13.89 18.29 -6.49
CA ASN A 758 13.84 16.95 -7.04
C ASN A 758 15.08 16.67 -7.91
N THR A 759 15.54 15.42 -7.94
CA THR A 759 16.75 15.01 -8.67
C THR A 759 16.41 14.00 -9.78
N ILE A 760 16.72 14.34 -11.03
CA ILE A 760 16.57 13.46 -12.20
C ILE A 760 17.98 13.15 -12.71
N ALA A 761 18.50 11.97 -12.39
CA ALA A 761 19.91 11.62 -12.62
C ALA A 761 20.10 10.33 -13.43
N HIS A 762 21.05 10.30 -14.37
CA HIS A 762 21.46 9.08 -15.08
C HIS A 762 20.32 8.33 -15.81
N ASN A 763 19.26 9.01 -16.23
CA ASN A 763 18.14 8.39 -16.96
C ASN A 763 18.39 8.39 -18.47
N LEU A 764 17.76 7.44 -19.17
CA LEU A 764 17.63 7.45 -20.63
C LEU A 764 16.20 7.87 -20.99
N VAL A 765 16.03 8.97 -21.72
CA VAL A 765 14.71 9.54 -22.02
C VAL A 765 14.60 9.80 -23.52
N SER A 766 14.04 8.84 -24.25
CA SER A 766 14.06 8.77 -25.72
C SER A 766 12.94 7.85 -26.22
N GLY A 767 12.45 8.01 -27.44
CA GLY A 767 11.28 7.27 -27.95
C GLY A 767 9.93 7.86 -27.52
N ASN A 768 9.86 9.17 -27.25
CA ASN A 768 8.65 9.85 -26.76
C ASN A 768 8.03 10.73 -27.86
N GLY A 769 6.74 10.53 -28.15
CA GLY A 769 5.90 11.30 -29.08
C GLY A 769 5.45 10.56 -30.35
N TYR A 770 4.47 11.13 -31.05
CA TYR A 770 3.99 10.72 -32.38
C TYR A 770 3.31 11.93 -33.05
N THR A 771 3.41 12.09 -34.38
CA THR A 771 2.69 13.16 -35.12
C THR A 771 1.85 12.63 -36.28
N SER A 772 0.52 12.64 -36.13
CA SER A 772 -0.42 12.45 -37.24
C SER A 772 -0.58 13.74 -38.05
N SER A 773 0.45 14.12 -38.81
CA SER A 773 0.46 15.18 -39.85
C SER A 773 0.14 16.62 -39.45
N ASP A 774 -0.50 16.87 -38.32
CA ASP A 774 -0.75 18.20 -37.76
C ASP A 774 0.33 18.55 -36.71
N TRP A 775 0.87 19.77 -36.79
CA TRP A 775 1.88 20.31 -35.86
C TRP A 775 1.24 20.80 -34.55
N ASP A 776 0.47 19.91 -33.93
CA ASP A 776 -0.32 20.17 -32.73
C ASP A 776 0.55 19.98 -31.47
N TRP A 777 0.38 20.84 -30.45
CA TRP A 777 1.23 20.95 -29.25
C TRP A 777 1.05 19.79 -28.25
N ARG A 778 1.24 18.54 -28.71
CA ARG A 778 0.96 17.30 -27.98
C ARG A 778 2.23 16.50 -27.73
N GLY A 779 2.23 15.74 -26.64
CA GLY A 779 3.42 15.28 -25.93
C GLY A 779 4.44 14.54 -26.80
N GLY A 780 5.70 14.77 -26.48
CA GLY A 780 6.83 14.14 -27.16
C GLY A 780 8.18 14.68 -26.71
N ARG A 781 8.24 15.20 -25.48
CA ARG A 781 9.44 15.84 -24.91
C ARG A 781 10.22 14.86 -24.05
N GLY A 782 11.51 15.11 -23.87
CA GLY A 782 12.32 14.34 -22.94
C GLY A 782 11.95 14.62 -21.48
N ILE A 783 12.56 15.67 -20.92
CA ILE A 783 12.38 16.06 -19.51
C ILE A 783 11.70 17.44 -19.44
N VAL A 784 10.65 17.55 -18.63
CA VAL A 784 9.86 18.77 -18.48
C VAL A 784 9.84 19.20 -17.02
N ILE A 785 10.25 20.44 -16.74
CA ILE A 785 10.09 21.12 -15.45
C ILE A 785 9.09 22.27 -15.66
N SER A 786 8.00 22.30 -14.90
CA SER A 786 6.93 23.29 -15.12
C SER A 786 6.29 23.83 -13.86
N ARG A 787 5.72 25.03 -13.99
CA ARG A 787 4.80 25.62 -13.00
C ARG A 787 3.41 25.87 -13.61
N SER A 788 2.37 25.77 -12.79
CA SER A 788 1.00 26.13 -13.14
C SER A 788 0.88 27.64 -13.42
N PRO A 789 0.41 28.07 -14.61
CA PRO A 789 0.48 29.48 -15.07
C PRO A 789 -0.21 30.55 -14.21
N THR A 790 -0.87 30.20 -13.11
CA THR A 790 -1.63 31.14 -12.25
C THR A 790 -1.05 31.33 -10.84
N ALA A 791 -0.05 30.56 -10.44
CA ALA A 791 0.67 30.73 -9.18
C ALA A 791 1.72 31.88 -9.26
N PRO A 792 2.30 32.35 -8.13
CA PRO A 792 3.57 33.08 -8.15
C PRO A 792 4.73 32.17 -8.60
N SER A 793 5.91 32.74 -8.90
CA SER A 793 7.11 31.93 -9.14
C SER A 793 7.51 31.11 -7.91
N ILE A 794 8.25 30.02 -8.15
CA ILE A 794 8.81 29.16 -7.10
C ILE A 794 10.28 28.86 -7.40
N ASP A 795 11.10 28.84 -6.34
CA ASP A 795 12.48 28.38 -6.40
C ASP A 795 12.46 26.85 -6.58
N GLY A 796 12.56 26.41 -7.82
CA GLY A 796 12.52 25.00 -8.21
C GLY A 796 13.65 24.22 -7.56
N ASN A 797 14.90 24.70 -7.65
CA ASN A 797 16.09 24.00 -7.13
C ASN A 797 16.22 22.55 -7.64
N ASN A 798 15.54 22.18 -8.74
CA ASN A 798 15.56 20.82 -9.26
C ASN A 798 16.88 20.59 -10.03
N LEU A 799 17.43 19.38 -9.89
CA LEU A 799 18.70 18.98 -10.47
C LEU A 799 18.47 17.94 -11.56
N ILE A 800 18.81 18.28 -12.81
CA ILE A 800 18.75 17.37 -13.96
C ILE A 800 20.19 17.07 -14.38
N GLU A 801 20.72 15.89 -14.06
CA GLU A 801 22.14 15.58 -14.29
C GLU A 801 22.50 14.25 -14.96
N ASP A 802 23.54 14.27 -15.80
CA ASP A 802 24.12 13.09 -16.48
C ASP A 802 23.07 12.22 -17.24
N ASN A 803 21.92 12.80 -17.64
CA ASN A 803 20.87 12.09 -18.38
C ASN A 803 21.17 12.04 -19.89
N TYR A 804 20.65 11.01 -20.57
CA TYR A 804 20.75 10.80 -22.01
C TYR A 804 19.36 11.04 -22.63
N VAL A 805 19.21 12.12 -23.40
CA VAL A 805 17.90 12.66 -23.82
C VAL A 805 17.83 12.77 -25.34
N GLY A 806 16.99 11.92 -25.96
CA GLY A 806 16.78 11.80 -27.42
C GLY A 806 17.70 10.80 -28.13
N VAL A 807 18.74 10.30 -27.44
CA VAL A 807 19.72 9.34 -27.95
C VAL A 807 19.45 7.90 -27.49
N ASN A 808 20.27 6.95 -27.95
CA ASN A 808 20.43 5.62 -27.34
C ASN A 808 21.31 5.66 -26.08
N ARG A 809 21.32 4.60 -25.27
CA ARG A 809 22.13 4.50 -24.04
C ARG A 809 23.65 4.63 -24.24
N LEU A 810 24.15 4.51 -25.47
CA LEU A 810 25.56 4.73 -25.81
C LEU A 810 25.83 6.19 -26.22
N GLY A 811 24.78 6.98 -26.49
CA GLY A 811 24.88 8.35 -26.99
C GLY A 811 25.46 8.43 -28.40
N THR A 812 25.27 7.40 -29.22
CA THR A 812 25.86 7.27 -30.56
C THR A 812 24.87 7.47 -31.70
N ASP A 813 23.57 7.33 -31.44
CA ASP A 813 22.48 7.49 -32.42
C ASP A 813 21.20 7.96 -31.70
N ALA A 814 20.20 8.46 -32.43
CA ALA A 814 18.86 8.66 -31.89
C ALA A 814 18.08 7.33 -31.88
N ILE A 815 17.12 7.16 -30.96
CA ILE A 815 16.25 5.97 -31.00
C ILE A 815 15.04 6.26 -31.88
N HIS A 816 15.22 6.01 -33.18
CA HIS A 816 14.26 6.32 -34.23
C HIS A 816 12.90 5.63 -34.07
N LEU A 817 11.82 6.41 -34.10
CA LEU A 817 10.46 5.89 -34.29
C LEU A 817 10.30 5.39 -35.75
N PRO A 818 9.94 4.12 -36.03
CA PRO A 818 9.99 3.48 -37.37
C PRO A 818 9.10 4.05 -38.50
N ILE A 819 8.50 5.23 -38.32
CA ILE A 819 7.24 5.63 -38.95
C ILE A 819 7.21 7.05 -39.52
N SER A 820 8.20 7.90 -39.27
CA SER A 820 8.24 9.23 -39.90
C SER A 820 8.78 9.16 -41.33
N PRO A 821 8.12 9.80 -42.32
CA PRO A 821 8.62 9.93 -43.69
C PRO A 821 9.66 11.06 -43.88
N THR A 822 10.06 11.75 -42.82
CA THR A 822 11.10 12.80 -42.84
C THR A 822 12.51 12.20 -42.97
N PRO A 823 13.49 12.93 -43.56
CA PRO A 823 14.86 12.43 -43.73
C PRO A 823 15.66 12.39 -42.41
N PHE A 824 15.24 13.15 -41.40
CA PHE A 824 15.64 12.97 -40.01
C PHE A 824 14.50 12.31 -39.24
N GLN A 825 14.83 11.35 -38.39
CA GLN A 825 13.93 10.72 -37.44
C GLN A 825 14.44 11.07 -36.03
N PRO A 826 13.62 11.67 -35.15
CA PRO A 826 14.04 12.03 -33.80
C PRO A 826 13.79 10.88 -32.81
N GLY A 827 14.51 10.92 -31.69
CA GLY A 827 14.22 10.10 -30.50
C GLY A 827 13.08 10.67 -29.66
N ASN A 828 13.11 11.96 -29.32
CA ASN A 828 11.94 12.67 -28.77
C ASN A 828 11.41 13.64 -29.81
N VAL A 829 10.11 13.62 -30.09
CA VAL A 829 9.49 14.37 -31.21
C VAL A 829 9.57 15.90 -31.02
N TRP A 830 9.62 16.40 -29.79
CA TRP A 830 9.66 17.82 -29.43
C TRP A 830 11.00 18.18 -28.77
N GLU A 831 11.02 18.95 -27.68
CA GLU A 831 12.23 19.34 -26.96
C GLU A 831 12.92 18.18 -26.22
N GLY A 832 14.24 18.30 -26.06
CA GLY A 832 15.00 17.47 -25.13
C GLY A 832 14.67 17.80 -23.68
N ILE A 833 14.99 19.03 -23.23
CA ILE A 833 14.67 19.50 -21.87
C ILE A 833 13.94 20.84 -21.94
N LEU A 834 12.81 20.96 -21.24
CA LEU A 834 12.00 22.18 -21.16
C LEU A 834 11.84 22.63 -19.70
N VAL A 835 12.18 23.88 -19.40
CA VAL A 835 11.99 24.53 -18.08
C VAL A 835 11.05 25.72 -18.28
N TYR A 836 9.82 25.67 -17.75
CA TYR A 836 8.82 26.67 -18.10
C TYR A 836 7.87 27.17 -17.01
N GLY A 837 7.55 28.47 -17.11
CA GLY A 837 6.46 29.11 -16.38
C GLY A 837 6.86 29.76 -15.05
N SER A 838 8.12 30.19 -14.88
CA SER A 838 8.67 30.74 -13.62
C SER A 838 8.81 29.69 -12.53
N ILE A 839 9.37 28.54 -12.91
CA ILE A 839 10.03 27.64 -11.96
C ILE A 839 11.53 27.94 -12.08
N ASP A 840 12.06 28.60 -11.06
CA ASP A 840 13.33 29.31 -11.12
C ASP A 840 14.45 28.50 -10.44
N ASN A 841 15.71 28.93 -10.55
CA ASN A 841 16.84 28.34 -9.81
C ASN A 841 17.09 26.83 -10.05
N ASN A 842 16.71 26.26 -11.20
CA ASN A 842 17.01 24.85 -11.52
C ASN A 842 18.42 24.69 -12.13
N THR A 843 19.02 23.51 -11.98
CA THR A 843 20.35 23.17 -12.53
C THR A 843 20.27 22.00 -13.50
N LEU A 844 20.68 22.23 -14.74
CA LEU A 844 20.74 21.25 -15.83
C LEU A 844 22.22 21.03 -16.16
N ARG A 845 22.81 19.89 -15.75
CA ARG A 845 24.26 19.68 -15.89
C ARG A 845 24.70 18.34 -16.48
N ASN A 846 25.74 18.38 -17.31
CA ASN A 846 26.39 17.21 -17.91
C ASN A 846 25.46 16.25 -18.70
N ASN A 847 24.24 16.68 -19.05
CA ASN A 847 23.30 15.86 -19.83
C ASN A 847 23.76 15.78 -21.29
N LEU A 848 23.48 14.66 -21.95
CA LEU A 848 23.58 14.51 -23.40
C LEU A 848 22.20 14.71 -24.03
N VAL A 849 22.00 15.85 -24.69
CA VAL A 849 20.70 16.30 -25.20
C VAL A 849 20.78 16.42 -26.72
N SER A 850 20.48 15.34 -27.42
CA SER A 850 20.73 15.18 -28.86
C SER A 850 19.70 14.24 -29.49
N GLY A 851 19.43 14.37 -30.78
CA GLY A 851 18.41 13.56 -31.46
C GLY A 851 16.96 14.00 -31.19
N ASN A 852 16.74 15.15 -30.57
CA ASN A 852 15.40 15.68 -30.30
C ASN A 852 14.86 16.44 -31.53
N GLY A 853 13.54 16.40 -31.75
CA GLY A 853 12.90 16.88 -32.97
C GLY A 853 12.79 18.41 -33.07
N TRP A 854 12.80 19.11 -31.93
CA TRP A 854 12.80 20.57 -31.87
C TRP A 854 14.06 21.06 -31.14
N TRP A 855 13.88 21.74 -30.02
CA TRP A 855 14.93 22.39 -29.25
C TRP A 855 15.75 21.35 -28.45
N GLY A 856 17.05 21.60 -28.26
CA GLY A 856 17.85 20.84 -27.29
C GLY A 856 17.36 21.14 -25.87
N ILE A 857 17.61 22.37 -25.40
CA ILE A 857 17.13 22.87 -24.10
C ILE A 857 16.35 24.18 -24.29
N PHE A 858 15.19 24.33 -23.67
CA PHE A 858 14.38 25.55 -23.70
C PHE A 858 14.08 26.04 -22.28
N VAL A 859 14.49 27.27 -21.95
CA VAL A 859 14.08 28.00 -20.75
C VAL A 859 13.08 29.09 -21.14
N TYR A 860 11.86 28.99 -20.63
CA TYR A 860 10.73 29.87 -20.94
C TYR A 860 10.11 30.48 -19.69
N SER A 861 9.97 31.81 -19.65
CA SER A 861 9.36 32.55 -18.53
C SER A 861 10.02 32.32 -17.16
N SER A 862 11.25 31.81 -17.10
CA SER A 862 11.88 31.30 -15.87
C SER A 862 13.31 31.81 -15.68
N ASP A 863 13.67 32.09 -14.44
CA ASP A 863 14.84 32.91 -14.10
C ASP A 863 15.89 32.13 -13.28
N ASN A 864 17.14 32.63 -13.28
CA ASN A 864 18.26 32.13 -12.47
C ASN A 864 18.62 30.63 -12.66
N ASN A 865 18.21 30.01 -13.77
CA ASN A 865 18.53 28.62 -14.07
C ASN A 865 19.97 28.48 -14.60
N THR A 866 20.64 27.40 -14.24
CA THR A 866 22.02 27.11 -14.67
C THR A 866 22.03 25.92 -15.63
N ILE A 867 22.62 26.10 -16.81
CA ILE A 867 22.85 25.08 -17.83
C ILE A 867 24.37 24.92 -17.95
N GLU A 868 24.95 23.88 -17.34
CA GLU A 868 26.41 23.72 -17.24
C GLU A 868 26.96 22.39 -17.82
N GLY A 869 28.01 22.46 -18.64
CA GLY A 869 28.76 21.27 -19.09
C GLY A 869 27.98 20.22 -19.89
N ASN A 870 26.80 20.55 -20.43
CA ASN A 870 25.96 19.64 -21.22
C ASN A 870 26.54 19.44 -22.63
N LEU A 871 26.28 18.27 -23.22
CA LEU A 871 26.59 17.95 -24.61
C LEU A 871 25.29 18.03 -25.41
N ILE A 872 25.15 18.99 -26.33
CA ILE A 872 23.88 19.23 -27.04
C ILE A 872 24.06 19.21 -28.56
N GLY A 873 23.35 18.27 -29.18
CA GLY A 873 23.41 17.95 -30.61
C GLY A 873 24.63 17.12 -31.05
N THR A 874 25.53 16.76 -30.14
CA THR A 874 26.65 15.83 -30.38
C THR A 874 26.29 14.38 -30.07
N GLN A 875 27.22 13.46 -30.31
CA GLN A 875 27.30 12.15 -29.63
C GLN A 875 27.92 12.31 -28.23
N ALA A 876 27.92 11.22 -27.44
CA ALA A 876 28.60 11.15 -26.14
C ALA A 876 30.12 11.39 -26.17
N ASP A 877 30.74 11.50 -27.34
CA ASP A 877 32.13 11.92 -27.50
C ASP A 877 32.33 13.45 -27.43
N GLY A 878 31.24 14.22 -27.47
CA GLY A 878 31.24 15.69 -27.51
C GLY A 878 31.75 16.29 -28.82
N SER A 879 32.05 15.49 -29.86
CA SER A 879 32.76 15.96 -31.06
C SER A 879 32.16 15.51 -32.39
N SER A 880 31.41 14.40 -32.39
CA SER A 880 30.73 13.87 -33.57
C SER A 880 29.25 14.26 -33.59
N SER A 881 28.67 14.44 -34.78
CA SER A 881 27.21 14.48 -34.96
C SER A 881 26.60 13.08 -34.89
N LEU A 882 25.30 12.97 -34.61
CA LEU A 882 24.60 11.69 -34.77
C LEU A 882 24.58 11.24 -36.24
N PRO A 883 24.39 9.95 -36.53
CA PRO A 883 24.16 9.43 -37.88
C PRO A 883 23.12 10.25 -38.66
N GLY A 884 23.47 10.60 -39.90
CA GLY A 884 22.72 11.57 -40.71
C GLY A 884 23.25 13.00 -40.64
N GLY A 885 24.09 13.34 -39.65
CA GLY A 885 24.72 14.66 -39.54
C GLY A 885 23.86 15.71 -38.83
N CYS A 886 22.91 15.27 -38.00
CA CYS A 886 22.04 16.11 -37.20
C CYS A 886 22.28 15.89 -35.72
N GLY A 887 22.23 16.97 -34.93
CA GLY A 887 22.10 16.94 -33.49
C GLY A 887 20.64 16.97 -33.08
N ASN A 888 20.15 18.15 -32.69
CA ASN A 888 18.71 18.41 -32.55
C ASN A 888 18.14 19.06 -33.82
N GLY A 889 16.83 18.90 -34.04
CA GLY A 889 16.16 19.31 -35.26
C GLY A 889 16.11 20.82 -35.48
N ALA A 890 16.18 21.60 -34.39
CA ALA A 890 16.06 23.05 -34.36
C ALA A 890 17.16 23.65 -33.44
N TYR A 891 16.94 24.81 -32.79
CA TYR A 891 17.93 25.46 -31.90
C TYR A 891 18.54 24.54 -30.83
N GLY A 892 19.83 24.74 -30.50
CA GLY A 892 20.51 24.02 -29.42
C GLY A 892 20.01 24.41 -28.02
N ILE A 893 20.04 25.69 -27.68
CA ILE A 893 19.48 26.28 -26.45
C ILE A 893 18.59 27.48 -26.80
N ILE A 894 17.44 27.63 -26.12
CA ILE A 894 16.66 28.88 -26.09
C ILE A 894 16.58 29.44 -24.67
N ILE A 895 16.70 30.77 -24.55
CA ILE A 895 16.31 31.56 -23.37
C ILE A 895 15.29 32.64 -23.79
N GLY A 896 14.10 32.62 -23.19
CA GLY A 896 13.05 33.61 -23.44
C GLY A 896 11.82 33.02 -24.11
N THR A 897 11.51 33.42 -25.35
CA THR A 897 10.30 33.00 -26.08
C THR A 897 10.51 32.79 -27.58
N ASP A 898 9.97 31.71 -28.12
CA ASP A 898 9.84 31.41 -29.55
C ASP A 898 8.49 31.86 -30.14
N ASP A 899 7.48 32.12 -29.29
CA ASP A 899 6.09 32.33 -29.71
C ASP A 899 5.83 33.76 -30.22
N TRP A 900 6.29 34.02 -31.45
CA TRP A 900 6.16 35.28 -32.19
C TRP A 900 4.72 35.82 -32.35
N ASN A 901 3.68 35.03 -32.04
CA ASN A 901 2.28 35.46 -32.13
C ASN A 901 1.61 35.75 -30.78
N ASN A 902 2.29 35.46 -29.65
CA ASN A 902 1.67 35.45 -28.33
C ASN A 902 2.30 36.49 -27.39
N PRO A 903 1.67 37.66 -27.20
CA PRO A 903 2.24 38.77 -26.43
C PRO A 903 2.12 38.60 -24.90
N VAL A 904 2.11 37.36 -24.40
CA VAL A 904 2.15 37.07 -22.95
C VAL A 904 3.62 36.96 -22.55
N TYR A 905 4.20 38.10 -22.17
CA TYR A 905 5.63 38.26 -21.97
C TYR A 905 6.21 37.26 -20.96
N ALA A 906 7.27 36.61 -21.42
CA ALA A 906 8.03 35.59 -20.72
C ALA A 906 9.51 35.95 -20.91
N ALA A 907 9.99 36.95 -20.15
CA ALA A 907 11.42 37.14 -19.97
C ALA A 907 12.00 35.88 -19.30
N SER A 908 13.30 35.64 -19.48
CA SER A 908 14.00 34.60 -18.75
C SER A 908 15.34 35.20 -18.37
N ASP A 909 15.40 35.67 -17.13
CA ASP A 909 16.41 36.60 -16.66
C ASP A 909 17.47 35.90 -15.80
N SER A 910 18.70 36.41 -15.89
CA SER A 910 19.84 35.97 -15.05
C SER A 910 20.15 34.47 -15.14
N ASN A 911 19.76 33.79 -16.22
CA ASN A 911 20.11 32.41 -16.49
C ASN A 911 21.57 32.31 -16.96
N ILE A 912 22.23 31.20 -16.63
CA ILE A 912 23.64 30.95 -16.87
C ILE A 912 23.80 29.78 -17.82
N VAL A 913 24.57 29.94 -18.89
CA VAL A 913 24.95 28.88 -19.84
C VAL A 913 26.48 28.77 -19.83
N ASP A 914 27.01 27.80 -19.10
CA ASP A 914 28.44 27.70 -18.76
C ASP A 914 29.10 26.41 -19.27
N GLY A 915 30.11 26.54 -20.13
CA GLY A 915 30.99 25.41 -20.50
C GLY A 915 30.32 24.25 -21.23
N ASN A 916 29.18 24.46 -21.86
CA ASN A 916 28.47 23.45 -22.66
C ASN A 916 29.12 23.27 -24.04
N THR A 917 28.93 22.11 -24.65
CA THR A 917 29.33 21.82 -26.03
C THR A 917 28.07 21.73 -26.91
N ILE A 918 27.93 22.63 -27.88
CA ILE A 918 26.67 22.89 -28.60
C ILE A 918 26.93 22.83 -30.11
N ALA A 919 26.56 21.73 -30.75
CA ALA A 919 26.87 21.51 -32.16
C ALA A 919 25.82 20.76 -32.97
N TYR A 920 25.85 20.95 -34.29
CA TYR A 920 25.03 20.22 -35.27
C TYR A 920 23.51 20.40 -35.15
N ASN A 921 23.07 21.41 -34.41
CA ASN A 921 21.66 21.76 -34.23
C ASN A 921 21.09 22.45 -35.49
N GLY A 922 19.76 22.42 -35.66
CA GLY A 922 19.05 23.11 -36.76
C GLY A 922 18.80 22.29 -38.03
N CYS A 923 18.79 20.96 -37.96
CA CYS A 923 18.86 20.12 -39.17
C CYS A 923 17.54 19.88 -39.93
N ILE A 924 16.37 20.08 -39.32
CA ILE A 924 15.07 19.77 -39.96
C ILE A 924 14.61 20.89 -40.89
N PHE A 925 14.96 22.12 -40.57
CA PHE A 925 14.39 23.31 -41.20
C PHE A 925 15.34 23.89 -42.26
N ASP A 926 15.18 23.44 -43.51
CA ASP A 926 15.98 23.87 -44.68
C ASP A 926 15.61 25.27 -45.24
N GLY A 927 15.13 26.16 -44.37
CA GLY A 927 14.59 27.48 -44.73
C GLY A 927 13.26 27.46 -45.48
N SER A 928 12.62 26.28 -45.65
CA SER A 928 11.32 26.16 -46.31
C SER A 928 10.10 26.22 -45.38
N HIS A 929 10.29 26.59 -44.09
CA HIS A 929 9.19 26.68 -43.13
C HIS A 929 8.08 27.64 -43.63
N PRO A 930 6.78 27.30 -43.53
CA PRO A 930 5.70 28.09 -44.13
C PRO A 930 5.50 29.50 -43.55
N TYR A 931 6.26 29.87 -42.50
CA TYR A 931 6.32 31.22 -41.94
C TYR A 931 7.61 31.99 -42.29
N GLY A 932 8.62 31.34 -42.89
CA GLY A 932 9.83 31.99 -43.42
C GLY A 932 10.90 32.32 -42.39
N TYR A 933 11.20 31.40 -41.48
CA TYR A 933 12.21 31.58 -40.42
C TYR A 933 13.17 30.38 -40.37
N ASP A 934 14.43 30.64 -40.02
CA ASP A 934 15.52 29.68 -39.95
C ASP A 934 15.81 29.30 -38.48
N PHE A 935 15.21 28.20 -38.02
CA PHE A 935 15.31 27.70 -36.64
C PHE A 935 16.62 26.95 -36.34
N THR A 936 17.78 27.58 -36.58
CA THR A 936 19.02 26.83 -36.87
C THR A 936 20.24 27.13 -35.98
N ASP A 937 20.15 28.08 -35.07
CA ASP A 937 21.25 28.57 -34.22
C ASP A 937 21.69 27.64 -33.08
N GLY A 938 22.91 27.82 -32.59
CA GLY A 938 23.44 27.13 -31.40
C GLY A 938 22.74 27.57 -30.10
N ILE A 939 22.76 28.88 -29.81
CA ILE A 939 22.01 29.49 -28.70
C ILE A 939 21.17 30.65 -29.22
N PHE A 940 19.88 30.68 -28.88
CA PHE A 940 18.93 31.74 -29.21
C PHE A 940 18.43 32.44 -27.93
N VAL A 941 18.45 33.77 -27.90
CA VAL A 941 17.97 34.59 -26.77
C VAL A 941 17.01 35.65 -27.26
N SER A 942 15.84 35.77 -26.63
CA SER A 942 14.74 36.61 -27.14
C SER A 942 13.87 37.23 -26.04
N GLY A 943 12.90 38.04 -26.43
CA GLY A 943 11.96 38.70 -25.52
C GLY A 943 12.62 39.84 -24.73
N GLU A 944 12.17 40.11 -23.51
CA GLU A 944 12.83 41.04 -22.58
C GLU A 944 13.93 40.37 -21.74
N SER A 945 14.51 39.25 -22.18
CA SER A 945 15.47 38.48 -21.38
C SER A 945 16.76 39.28 -21.09
N ILE A 946 17.08 39.46 -19.80
CA ILE A 946 18.21 40.28 -19.34
C ILE A 946 19.17 39.60 -18.38
N ASN A 947 20.37 40.16 -18.26
CA ASN A 947 21.44 39.72 -17.34
C ASN A 947 21.88 38.26 -17.52
N ASN A 948 21.53 37.60 -18.63
CA ASN A 948 21.93 36.22 -18.87
C ASN A 948 23.44 36.14 -19.18
N GLU A 949 24.10 35.10 -18.67
CA GLU A 949 25.53 34.85 -18.87
C GLU A 949 25.73 33.66 -19.81
N ILE A 950 26.14 33.89 -21.05
CA ILE A 950 26.57 32.84 -21.97
C ILE A 950 28.10 32.81 -21.96
N ARG A 951 28.70 31.83 -21.28
CA ARG A 951 30.15 31.84 -21.07
C ARG A 951 30.85 30.48 -21.16
N ASN A 952 32.11 30.51 -21.59
CA ASN A 952 33.01 29.35 -21.72
C ASN A 952 32.52 28.20 -22.66
N ASN A 953 31.43 28.36 -23.40
CA ASN A 953 30.85 27.30 -24.23
C ASN A 953 31.66 27.05 -25.51
N GLU A 954 31.56 25.84 -26.06
CA GLU A 954 32.12 25.45 -27.35
C GLU A 954 30.98 25.23 -28.36
N ILE A 955 30.80 26.15 -29.30
CA ILE A 955 29.60 26.28 -30.14
C ILE A 955 29.98 26.18 -31.63
N PHE A 956 29.68 25.06 -32.28
CA PHE A 956 30.20 24.80 -33.62
C PHE A 956 29.31 23.99 -34.55
N SER A 957 29.44 24.22 -35.86
CA SER A 957 28.74 23.45 -36.91
C SER A 957 27.22 23.34 -36.75
N ASN A 958 26.61 24.33 -36.08
CA ASN A 958 25.16 24.53 -36.09
C ASN A 958 24.74 25.11 -37.46
N LYS A 959 23.47 24.90 -37.83
CA LYS A 959 22.97 25.26 -39.17
C LYS A 959 22.71 26.75 -39.39
N GLY A 960 22.67 27.53 -38.32
CA GLY A 960 22.57 28.98 -38.31
C GLY A 960 23.77 29.60 -37.62
N HIS A 961 23.50 30.61 -36.83
CA HIS A 961 24.47 31.36 -36.04
C HIS A 961 25.00 30.56 -34.85
N GLY A 962 26.15 30.96 -34.30
CA GLY A 962 26.63 30.41 -33.04
C GLY A 962 25.76 30.86 -31.86
N ILE A 963 25.67 32.18 -31.65
CA ILE A 963 24.77 32.81 -30.67
C ILE A 963 23.94 33.89 -31.39
N HIS A 964 22.64 33.88 -31.16
CA HIS A 964 21.69 34.84 -31.73
C HIS A 964 20.89 35.53 -30.61
N LEU A 965 20.93 36.87 -30.56
CA LEU A 965 20.00 37.69 -29.78
C LEU A 965 18.98 38.33 -30.73
N TYR A 966 17.68 38.12 -30.47
CA TYR A 966 16.59 38.49 -31.37
C TYR A 966 15.58 39.46 -30.71
N GLY A 967 15.36 40.62 -31.36
CA GLY A 967 14.49 41.69 -30.88
C GLY A 967 13.14 41.77 -31.60
N LEU A 968 12.04 41.80 -30.86
CA LEU A 968 10.70 41.66 -31.41
C LEU A 968 9.95 42.97 -31.69
N TYR A 969 9.47 43.11 -32.93
CA TYR A 969 8.49 44.14 -33.31
C TYR A 969 7.08 43.73 -32.86
N GLN A 970 6.39 44.57 -32.06
CA GLN A 970 5.07 44.23 -31.54
C GLN A 970 3.91 45.09 -32.08
N SER A 971 2.72 44.46 -32.18
CA SER A 971 1.42 45.12 -32.39
C SER A 971 0.95 45.93 -31.17
N GLY A 972 1.71 46.97 -30.83
CA GLY A 972 1.42 47.90 -29.73
C GLY A 972 2.30 49.16 -29.74
N GLY A 973 3.45 49.14 -30.43
CA GLY A 973 4.43 50.24 -30.40
C GLY A 973 5.26 50.29 -29.11
N THR A 974 5.23 49.20 -28.33
CA THR A 974 6.25 48.86 -27.32
C THR A 974 7.09 47.74 -27.90
N TYR A 975 8.38 47.70 -27.59
CA TYR A 975 9.35 46.79 -28.17
C TYR A 975 10.04 46.00 -27.07
N TYR A 976 10.37 44.75 -27.38
CA TYR A 976 10.83 43.76 -26.42
C TYR A 976 12.10 43.12 -26.97
N VAL A 977 13.22 43.44 -26.34
CA VAL A 977 14.57 43.18 -26.86
C VAL A 977 15.48 42.65 -25.75
N PRO A 978 16.37 41.68 -26.04
CA PRO A 978 17.44 41.30 -25.14
C PRO A 978 18.35 42.49 -24.82
N ARG A 979 18.62 42.72 -23.54
CA ARG A 979 19.51 43.78 -23.07
C ARG A 979 20.29 43.36 -21.84
N ASP A 980 21.41 44.03 -21.60
CA ASP A 980 22.23 43.84 -20.40
C ASP A 980 22.79 42.39 -20.24
N ASN A 981 22.76 41.56 -21.30
CA ASN A 981 23.29 40.18 -21.30
C ASN A 981 24.81 40.16 -21.57
N THR A 982 25.51 39.16 -21.04
CA THR A 982 26.97 38.98 -21.20
C THR A 982 27.30 37.71 -21.98
N ILE A 983 28.16 37.83 -22.99
CA ILE A 983 28.68 36.73 -23.81
C ILE A 983 30.20 36.71 -23.63
N GLU A 984 30.72 35.77 -22.84
CA GLU A 984 32.13 35.77 -22.37
C GLU A 984 32.92 34.47 -22.63
N GLY A 985 34.09 34.57 -23.27
CA GLY A 985 35.06 33.47 -23.31
C GLY A 985 34.64 32.21 -24.11
N ASN A 986 33.59 32.29 -24.92
CA ASN A 986 33.10 31.17 -25.73
C ASN A 986 34.00 30.93 -26.95
N TYR A 987 34.11 29.68 -27.39
CA TYR A 987 34.70 29.27 -28.67
C TYR A 987 33.58 29.07 -29.67
N ILE A 988 33.53 29.87 -30.74
CA ILE A 988 32.39 29.91 -31.68
C ILE A 988 32.90 29.78 -33.11
N TYR A 989 32.79 28.59 -33.70
CA TYR A 989 33.52 28.26 -34.93
C TYR A 989 32.75 27.32 -35.88
N SER A 990 33.01 27.44 -37.19
CA SER A 990 32.48 26.55 -38.24
C SER A 990 30.94 26.39 -38.28
N ASN A 991 30.19 27.35 -37.73
CA ASN A 991 28.72 27.42 -37.89
C ASN A 991 28.35 27.93 -39.30
N GLU A 992 27.14 27.58 -39.77
CA GLU A 992 26.67 27.89 -41.13
C GLU A 992 26.05 29.31 -41.30
N GLY A 993 26.04 30.12 -40.23
CA GLY A 993 25.80 31.58 -40.23
C GLY A 993 26.97 32.41 -39.64
N ASP A 994 26.65 33.58 -39.07
CA ASP A 994 27.62 34.41 -38.31
C ASP A 994 27.99 33.76 -36.96
N GLY A 995 29.14 34.13 -36.37
CA GLY A 995 29.53 33.67 -35.03
C GLY A 995 28.57 34.16 -33.93
N ILE A 996 28.44 35.49 -33.79
CA ILE A 996 27.44 36.13 -32.92
C ILE A 996 26.59 37.09 -33.78
N TYR A 997 25.27 36.96 -33.71
CA TYR A 997 24.31 37.76 -34.48
C TYR A 997 23.31 38.44 -33.55
N PHE A 998 23.20 39.77 -33.60
CA PHE A 998 22.13 40.52 -32.95
C PHE A 998 21.19 41.05 -34.04
N GLU A 999 19.92 40.62 -34.02
CA GLU A 999 18.88 41.06 -34.95
C GLU A 999 17.78 41.83 -34.21
N GLY A 1000 17.95 43.15 -34.14
CA GLY A 1000 16.88 44.06 -33.76
C GLY A 1000 16.00 44.46 -34.94
N GLY A 1001 15.01 45.30 -34.65
CA GLY A 1001 14.20 45.99 -35.66
C GLY A 1001 14.27 47.51 -35.48
N SER A 1002 13.77 48.28 -36.46
CA SER A 1002 13.72 49.74 -36.31
C SER A 1002 12.72 50.17 -35.23
N GLY A 1003 13.22 50.78 -34.16
CA GLY A 1003 12.54 51.05 -32.88
C GLY A 1003 12.69 49.93 -31.85
N ALA A 1004 13.15 48.75 -32.26
CA ALA A 1004 13.40 47.57 -31.44
C ALA A 1004 14.92 47.29 -31.39
N GLU A 1005 15.71 48.30 -31.05
CA GLU A 1005 17.16 48.21 -31.04
C GLU A 1005 17.68 47.40 -29.83
N ILE A 1006 18.42 46.31 -30.08
CA ILE A 1006 19.07 45.48 -29.06
C ILE A 1006 20.20 46.28 -28.40
N THR A 1007 20.26 46.33 -27.06
CA THR A 1007 21.05 47.36 -26.35
C THR A 1007 21.71 46.90 -25.06
N GLY A 1008 22.86 47.49 -24.70
CA GLY A 1008 23.51 47.29 -23.40
C GLY A 1008 24.19 45.92 -23.20
N ASN A 1009 24.16 45.03 -24.19
CA ASN A 1009 24.78 43.72 -24.09
C ASN A 1009 26.32 43.81 -24.28
N TRP A 1010 27.05 42.83 -23.73
CA TRP A 1010 28.51 42.83 -23.68
C TRP A 1010 29.10 41.54 -24.27
N ILE A 1011 29.87 41.64 -25.35
CA ILE A 1011 30.57 40.54 -26.01
C ILE A 1011 32.07 40.66 -25.68
N LYS A 1012 32.65 39.78 -24.86
CA LYS A 1012 34.05 39.90 -24.40
C LYS A 1012 34.84 38.59 -24.32
N GLY A 1013 36.14 38.63 -24.57
CA GLY A 1013 37.07 37.50 -24.41
C GLY A 1013 36.81 36.26 -25.29
N ASN A 1014 35.82 36.31 -26.21
CA ASN A 1014 35.43 35.16 -27.04
C ASN A 1014 36.47 34.87 -28.14
N TYR A 1015 36.48 33.62 -28.61
CA TYR A 1015 37.32 33.13 -29.71
C TYR A 1015 36.41 32.73 -30.88
N ILE A 1016 36.32 33.59 -31.89
CA ILE A 1016 35.30 33.51 -32.95
C ILE A 1016 35.96 33.20 -34.29
N GLY A 1017 35.66 32.02 -34.83
CA GLY A 1017 36.27 31.43 -36.03
C GLY A 1017 37.58 30.67 -35.78
N LEU A 1018 37.92 30.42 -34.50
CA LEU A 1018 39.02 29.55 -34.07
C LEU A 1018 38.47 28.41 -33.20
N ASP A 1019 39.06 27.21 -33.31
CA ASP A 1019 38.72 26.08 -32.42
C ASP A 1019 39.34 26.23 -31.01
N SER A 1020 38.99 25.34 -30.08
CA SER A 1020 39.56 25.31 -28.72
C SER A 1020 41.07 25.00 -28.66
N GLY A 1021 41.66 24.52 -29.75
CA GLY A 1021 43.11 24.40 -29.92
C GLY A 1021 43.77 25.69 -30.46
N GLY A 1022 42.98 26.71 -30.82
CA GLY A 1022 43.43 27.94 -31.47
C GLY A 1022 43.70 27.79 -32.97
N ASN A 1023 43.26 26.71 -33.61
CA ASN A 1023 43.40 26.50 -35.05
C ASN A 1023 42.29 27.24 -35.83
N PRO A 1024 42.50 27.55 -37.12
CA PRO A 1024 41.53 28.29 -37.93
C PRO A 1024 40.33 27.40 -38.31
N ALA A 1025 39.13 27.84 -37.95
CA ALA A 1025 37.88 27.07 -38.09
C ALA A 1025 36.68 28.01 -38.38
N GLY A 1026 36.81 28.92 -39.35
CA GLY A 1026 35.91 30.05 -39.55
C GLY A 1026 34.42 29.71 -39.73
N ASN A 1027 33.54 30.53 -39.14
CA ASN A 1027 32.12 30.54 -39.47
C ASN A 1027 31.91 31.03 -40.92
N THR A 1028 30.79 30.67 -41.57
CA THR A 1028 30.49 31.09 -42.95
C THR A 1028 30.09 32.56 -43.07
N GLY A 1029 29.56 33.13 -41.99
CA GLY A 1029 29.24 34.54 -41.88
C GLY A 1029 30.40 35.40 -41.38
N SER A 1030 30.07 36.58 -40.88
CA SER A 1030 30.96 37.44 -40.11
C SER A 1030 31.22 36.86 -38.71
N GLY A 1031 32.27 37.33 -38.03
CA GLY A 1031 32.52 36.94 -36.65
C GLY A 1031 31.46 37.48 -35.68
N VAL A 1032 31.25 38.79 -35.68
CA VAL A 1032 30.17 39.46 -34.94
C VAL A 1032 29.38 40.37 -35.88
N SER A 1033 28.06 40.27 -35.84
CA SER A 1033 27.14 41.09 -36.62
C SER A 1033 26.12 41.75 -35.70
N LEU A 1034 26.01 43.08 -35.81
CA LEU A 1034 25.04 43.92 -35.12
C LEU A 1034 24.09 44.55 -36.15
N ILE A 1035 22.82 44.17 -36.13
CA ILE A 1035 21.76 44.69 -37.01
C ILE A 1035 20.70 45.36 -36.13
N TYR A 1036 20.40 46.64 -36.36
CA TYR A 1036 19.54 47.47 -35.49
C TYR A 1036 19.87 47.24 -34.00
N SER A 1037 21.11 47.46 -33.61
CA SER A 1037 21.60 47.22 -32.25
C SER A 1037 22.42 48.42 -31.77
N ASP A 1038 21.99 49.07 -30.69
CA ASP A 1038 22.54 50.34 -30.22
C ASP A 1038 23.15 50.22 -28.82
N ASN A 1039 24.23 50.95 -28.53
CA ASN A 1039 24.86 51.00 -27.18
C ASN A 1039 25.35 49.64 -26.62
N ASN A 1040 25.79 48.70 -27.47
CA ASN A 1040 26.41 47.44 -27.05
C ASN A 1040 27.95 47.56 -27.02
N THR A 1041 28.62 46.73 -26.22
CA THR A 1041 30.09 46.72 -26.09
C THR A 1041 30.68 45.42 -26.66
N ILE A 1042 31.66 45.54 -27.55
CA ILE A 1042 32.44 44.44 -28.11
C ILE A 1042 33.90 44.61 -27.68
N GLY A 1043 34.34 43.75 -26.75
CA GLY A 1043 35.66 43.76 -26.15
C GLY A 1043 35.66 44.37 -24.76
N THR A 1044 36.66 45.18 -24.42
CA THR A 1044 36.75 45.78 -23.07
C THR A 1044 35.77 46.94 -22.85
N ASN A 1045 35.34 47.13 -21.58
CA ASN A 1045 34.58 48.30 -21.14
C ASN A 1045 35.46 49.48 -20.65
N GLY A 1046 36.79 49.31 -20.59
CA GLY A 1046 37.74 50.33 -20.15
C GLY A 1046 37.64 50.75 -18.68
N ASP A 1047 36.99 49.98 -17.80
CA ASP A 1047 36.78 50.40 -16.39
C ASP A 1047 38.05 50.33 -15.51
N GLY A 1048 39.11 49.68 -16.02
CA GLY A 1048 40.37 49.47 -15.32
C GLY A 1048 40.49 48.09 -14.64
N THR A 1049 39.51 47.21 -14.85
CA THR A 1049 39.43 45.87 -14.25
C THR A 1049 39.51 44.80 -15.33
N ASN A 1050 40.63 44.09 -15.37
CA ASN A 1050 40.92 42.97 -16.27
C ASN A 1050 40.99 43.29 -17.79
N ASP A 1051 40.60 44.48 -18.26
CA ASP A 1051 40.58 44.99 -19.67
C ASP A 1051 41.35 44.16 -20.72
N SER A 1052 42.64 43.92 -20.48
CA SER A 1052 43.56 43.06 -21.24
C SER A 1052 43.10 41.62 -21.57
N GLN A 1053 42.05 41.13 -20.89
CA GLN A 1053 41.46 39.79 -21.03
C GLN A 1053 40.09 39.84 -21.74
N GLU A 1054 39.50 41.03 -21.87
CA GLU A 1054 38.15 41.23 -22.39
C GLU A 1054 38.12 41.41 -23.92
N GLY A 1055 39.25 41.69 -24.55
CA GLY A 1055 39.35 41.80 -26.02
C GLY A 1055 39.12 40.45 -26.70
N ASN A 1056 38.08 40.35 -27.53
CA ASN A 1056 37.77 39.14 -28.31
C ASN A 1056 38.85 38.86 -29.37
N VAL A 1057 38.99 37.60 -29.78
CA VAL A 1057 39.78 37.18 -30.95
C VAL A 1057 38.81 36.77 -32.07
N ILE A 1058 38.79 37.51 -33.18
CA ILE A 1058 37.78 37.38 -34.22
C ILE A 1058 38.47 37.22 -35.57
N SER A 1059 38.62 35.97 -36.03
CA SER A 1059 39.55 35.60 -37.09
C SER A 1059 39.04 34.44 -37.94
N HIS A 1060 39.51 34.34 -39.18
CA HIS A 1060 39.18 33.29 -40.15
C HIS A 1060 37.70 33.14 -40.58
N ASN A 1061 36.78 33.94 -40.05
CA ASN A 1061 35.37 33.94 -40.49
C ASN A 1061 35.28 34.39 -41.96
N GLN A 1062 34.38 33.80 -42.75
CA GLN A 1062 34.35 34.03 -44.21
C GLN A 1062 33.75 35.41 -44.59
N GLY A 1063 32.98 36.01 -43.68
CA GLY A 1063 32.48 37.39 -43.76
C GLY A 1063 33.46 38.42 -43.20
N ASN A 1064 32.92 39.45 -42.53
CA ASN A 1064 33.75 40.47 -41.86
C ASN A 1064 34.20 39.96 -40.48
N GLY A 1065 35.19 40.61 -39.87
CA GLY A 1065 35.44 40.42 -38.44
C GLY A 1065 34.25 40.91 -37.61
N ILE A 1066 33.97 42.22 -37.67
CA ILE A 1066 32.78 42.84 -37.06
C ILE A 1066 32.00 43.61 -38.13
N TYR A 1067 30.68 43.41 -38.18
CA TYR A 1067 29.75 44.11 -39.06
C TYR A 1067 28.66 44.84 -38.27
N LEU A 1068 28.45 46.14 -38.55
CA LEU A 1068 27.40 46.97 -37.97
C LEU A 1068 26.47 47.49 -39.09
N SER A 1069 25.17 47.29 -38.94
CA SER A 1069 24.13 47.75 -39.85
C SER A 1069 23.03 48.47 -39.07
N TYR A 1070 22.76 49.74 -39.39
CA TYR A 1070 21.80 50.59 -38.67
C TYR A 1070 21.99 50.60 -37.13
N SER A 1071 23.24 50.47 -36.68
CA SER A 1071 23.61 50.14 -35.30
C SER A 1071 24.52 51.24 -34.73
N ASN A 1072 24.08 51.92 -33.68
CA ASN A 1072 24.60 53.24 -33.29
C ASN A 1072 25.15 53.27 -31.86
N ASN A 1073 26.12 54.15 -31.61
CA ASN A 1073 26.72 54.36 -30.29
C ASN A 1073 27.33 53.10 -29.63
N ASN A 1074 27.58 52.04 -30.39
CA ASN A 1074 28.27 50.84 -29.91
C ASN A 1074 29.78 51.11 -29.73
N TRP A 1075 30.42 50.34 -28.86
CA TRP A 1075 31.85 50.46 -28.57
C TRP A 1075 32.60 49.18 -28.92
N ILE A 1076 33.63 49.29 -29.75
CA ILE A 1076 34.49 48.19 -30.19
C ILE A 1076 35.89 48.48 -29.67
N ALA A 1077 36.37 47.79 -28.63
CA ALA A 1077 37.63 48.10 -27.95
C ALA A 1077 38.48 46.87 -27.57
N GLY A 1078 39.80 46.95 -27.72
CA GLY A 1078 40.77 45.94 -27.28
C GLY A 1078 40.78 44.62 -28.07
N ASN A 1079 39.93 44.45 -29.09
CA ASN A 1079 39.80 43.19 -29.85
C ASN A 1079 41.01 42.93 -30.77
N LYS A 1080 41.23 41.66 -31.12
CA LYS A 1080 42.17 41.20 -32.16
C LYS A 1080 41.36 40.64 -33.33
N ILE A 1081 41.49 41.26 -34.50
CA ILE A 1081 40.61 41.00 -35.65
C ILE A 1081 41.44 40.64 -36.89
N GLY A 1082 41.37 39.36 -37.30
CA GLY A 1082 42.11 38.79 -38.43
C GLY A 1082 43.50 38.24 -38.11
N THR A 1083 43.79 37.95 -36.84
CA THR A 1083 45.10 37.43 -36.39
C THR A 1083 44.98 36.17 -35.53
N ASP A 1084 46.10 35.49 -35.29
CA ASP A 1084 46.20 34.54 -34.18
C ASP A 1084 45.91 35.18 -32.81
N ILE A 1085 45.73 34.34 -31.79
CA ILE A 1085 45.48 34.74 -30.38
C ILE A 1085 46.60 35.66 -29.84
N GLY A 1086 47.83 35.52 -30.37
CA GLY A 1086 48.98 36.36 -30.03
C GLY A 1086 49.01 37.74 -30.70
N GLY A 1087 48.25 37.96 -31.77
CA GLY A 1087 48.36 39.15 -32.62
C GLY A 1087 49.66 39.19 -33.42
N THR A 1088 50.21 38.03 -33.77
CA THR A 1088 51.53 37.81 -34.38
C THR A 1088 51.50 37.13 -35.74
N SER A 1089 50.44 36.36 -36.04
CA SER A 1089 50.26 35.68 -37.33
C SER A 1089 48.98 36.15 -38.00
N ASP A 1090 49.01 36.13 -39.34
CA ASP A 1090 47.85 36.36 -40.20
C ASP A 1090 46.87 35.18 -40.09
N LEU A 1091 45.62 35.48 -39.73
CA LEU A 1091 44.46 34.59 -39.80
C LEU A 1091 43.23 35.41 -40.22
N GLY A 1092 43.36 36.17 -41.32
CA GLY A 1092 42.35 37.11 -41.80
C GLY A 1092 40.93 36.57 -41.86
N ASN A 1093 39.96 37.42 -41.54
CA ASN A 1093 38.58 37.18 -41.98
C ASN A 1093 38.49 37.43 -43.49
N GLY A 1094 37.61 36.71 -44.20
CA GLY A 1094 37.49 36.69 -45.67
C GLY A 1094 36.96 37.97 -46.33
N ASN A 1095 36.79 39.04 -45.54
CA ASN A 1095 36.33 40.35 -45.96
C ASN A 1095 37.01 41.41 -45.07
N ARG A 1096 36.27 42.41 -44.56
CA ARG A 1096 36.83 43.51 -43.77
C ARG A 1096 37.12 43.13 -42.33
N GLY A 1097 38.01 43.87 -41.69
CA GLY A 1097 38.18 43.81 -40.23
C GLY A 1097 36.95 44.33 -39.50
N VAL A 1098 36.61 45.60 -39.68
CA VAL A 1098 35.39 46.23 -39.12
C VAL A 1098 34.65 47.00 -40.21
N ALA A 1099 33.35 46.76 -40.37
CA ALA A 1099 32.53 47.40 -41.40
C ALA A 1099 31.24 48.00 -40.82
N LEU A 1100 31.06 49.31 -40.97
CA LEU A 1100 29.86 50.05 -40.54
C LEU A 1100 29.04 50.50 -41.75
N THR A 1101 27.74 50.23 -41.70
CA THR A 1101 26.73 50.58 -42.73
C THR A 1101 25.58 51.33 -42.06
N HIS A 1102 25.30 52.57 -42.47
CA HIS A 1102 24.26 53.43 -41.86
C HIS A 1102 24.30 53.51 -40.32
N SER A 1103 25.51 53.44 -39.74
CA SER A 1103 25.75 53.19 -38.32
C SER A 1103 26.50 54.38 -37.71
N ASP A 1104 25.80 55.20 -36.93
CA ASP A 1104 26.29 56.51 -36.47
C ASP A 1104 26.84 56.48 -35.02
N GLY A 1105 27.82 57.35 -34.73
CA GLY A 1105 28.25 57.65 -33.35
C GLY A 1105 29.01 56.53 -32.61
N ASN A 1106 29.36 55.43 -33.27
CA ASN A 1106 30.09 54.31 -32.68
C ASN A 1106 31.56 54.68 -32.39
N ILE A 1107 32.15 54.02 -31.38
CA ILE A 1107 33.56 54.16 -30.99
C ILE A 1107 34.32 52.90 -31.43
N ILE A 1108 35.39 53.07 -32.21
CA ILE A 1108 36.33 51.99 -32.57
C ILE A 1108 37.68 52.34 -31.95
N GLY A 1109 38.01 51.63 -30.87
CA GLY A 1109 39.21 51.81 -30.07
C GLY A 1109 38.99 52.72 -28.86
N THR A 1110 39.99 53.54 -28.53
CA THR A 1110 40.02 54.29 -27.27
C THR A 1110 39.00 55.42 -27.19
N ASN A 1111 38.37 55.56 -26.02
CA ASN A 1111 37.47 56.67 -25.70
C ASN A 1111 38.26 57.96 -25.36
N GLY A 1112 39.45 57.81 -24.75
CA GLY A 1112 40.39 58.90 -24.47
C GLY A 1112 40.10 59.72 -23.21
N ASP A 1113 39.37 59.16 -22.22
CA ASP A 1113 39.16 59.79 -20.91
C ASP A 1113 40.38 59.68 -19.96
N GLY A 1114 41.33 58.79 -20.26
CA GLY A 1114 42.55 58.58 -19.49
C GLY A 1114 42.52 57.37 -18.54
N VAL A 1115 41.45 56.56 -18.56
CA VAL A 1115 41.41 55.20 -17.99
C VAL A 1115 41.63 54.20 -19.13
N SER A 1116 42.58 53.29 -18.98
CA SER A 1116 42.84 52.15 -19.88
C SER A 1116 42.98 52.43 -21.40
N ASP A 1117 43.21 53.69 -21.82
CA ASP A 1117 43.49 54.13 -23.22
C ASP A 1117 44.43 53.18 -24.02
N SER A 1118 45.38 52.54 -23.34
CA SER A 1118 46.39 51.62 -23.93
C SER A 1118 45.87 50.21 -24.23
N GLU A 1119 44.82 49.79 -23.53
CA GLU A 1119 44.18 48.49 -23.60
C GLU A 1119 42.96 48.53 -24.53
N GLU A 1120 42.28 49.67 -24.64
CA GLU A 1120 41.12 49.90 -25.52
C GLU A 1120 41.44 49.82 -27.03
N GLY A 1121 42.71 49.92 -27.44
CA GLY A 1121 43.10 49.99 -28.86
C GLY A 1121 43.07 48.63 -29.59
N ASN A 1122 42.12 48.42 -30.51
CA ASN A 1122 42.00 47.17 -31.29
C ASN A 1122 43.22 46.91 -32.19
N LEU A 1123 43.49 45.63 -32.45
CA LEU A 1123 44.41 45.15 -33.49
C LEU A 1123 43.58 44.66 -34.70
N ILE A 1124 43.76 45.27 -35.87
CA ILE A 1124 42.93 45.01 -37.06
C ILE A 1124 43.83 44.77 -38.27
N SER A 1125 44.14 43.50 -38.55
CA SER A 1125 45.26 43.08 -39.38
C SER A 1125 44.97 41.75 -40.09
N GLY A 1126 45.62 41.48 -41.23
CA GLY A 1126 45.48 40.23 -41.98
C GLY A 1126 44.19 40.03 -42.78
N ASN A 1127 43.17 40.88 -42.63
CA ASN A 1127 41.86 40.67 -43.25
C ASN A 1127 41.90 40.82 -44.79
N ASP A 1128 41.13 39.99 -45.51
CA ASP A 1128 41.16 39.87 -46.98
C ASP A 1128 40.50 41.07 -47.72
N GLY A 1129 40.00 42.07 -46.99
CA GLY A 1129 39.51 43.35 -47.48
C GLY A 1129 39.88 44.50 -46.53
N GLU A 1130 39.13 45.61 -46.57
CA GLU A 1130 39.57 46.82 -45.85
C GLU A 1130 39.58 46.63 -44.31
N GLY A 1131 40.63 47.14 -43.64
CA GLY A 1131 40.73 47.05 -42.18
C GLY A 1131 39.56 47.71 -41.44
N ILE A 1132 39.20 48.94 -41.81
CA ILE A 1132 37.96 49.59 -41.36
C ILE A 1132 37.27 50.22 -42.58
N TRP A 1133 35.97 49.95 -42.74
CA TRP A 1133 35.09 50.52 -43.77
C TRP A 1133 33.92 51.27 -43.11
N LEU A 1134 33.58 52.44 -43.65
CA LEU A 1134 32.41 53.24 -43.26
C LEU A 1134 31.57 53.56 -44.52
N ASP A 1135 30.34 53.07 -44.61
CA ASP A 1135 29.36 53.51 -45.61
C ASP A 1135 28.16 54.20 -44.95
N LEU A 1136 27.81 55.39 -45.44
CA LEU A 1136 26.73 56.25 -44.94
C LEU A 1136 26.68 56.43 -43.41
N SER A 1137 27.83 56.30 -42.75
CA SER A 1137 28.00 56.18 -41.29
C SER A 1137 28.78 57.37 -40.72
N ASN A 1138 28.13 58.18 -39.88
CA ASN A 1138 28.56 59.53 -39.46
C ASN A 1138 28.96 59.59 -37.98
N ASN A 1139 29.74 60.60 -37.61
CA ASN A 1139 30.13 60.89 -36.21
C ASN A 1139 30.91 59.78 -35.48
N ASN A 1140 31.28 58.69 -36.16
CA ASN A 1140 32.05 57.59 -35.59
C ASN A 1140 33.47 58.04 -35.20
N TRP A 1141 33.94 57.56 -34.05
CA TRP A 1141 35.25 57.88 -33.47
C TRP A 1141 36.22 56.70 -33.67
N ILE A 1142 37.39 56.96 -34.24
CA ILE A 1142 38.39 55.91 -34.53
C ILE A 1142 39.75 56.36 -33.97
N ALA A 1143 40.19 55.75 -32.88
CA ALA A 1143 41.41 56.13 -32.15
C ALA A 1143 42.13 54.92 -31.53
N GLY A 1144 43.44 55.04 -31.28
CA GLY A 1144 44.24 54.02 -30.57
C GLY A 1144 44.54 52.72 -31.34
N ASN A 1145 43.75 52.36 -32.35
CA ASN A 1145 43.86 51.09 -33.07
C ASN A 1145 45.20 50.91 -33.81
N LYS A 1146 45.68 49.66 -33.85
CA LYS A 1146 46.79 49.18 -34.68
C LYS A 1146 46.19 48.52 -35.91
N ILE A 1147 46.50 49.02 -37.11
CA ILE A 1147 45.88 48.56 -38.36
C ILE A 1147 46.97 48.12 -39.35
N GLY A 1148 46.90 46.86 -39.80
CA GLY A 1148 47.84 46.30 -40.78
C GLY A 1148 49.21 45.87 -40.20
N THR A 1149 49.31 45.66 -38.88
CA THR A 1149 50.55 45.35 -38.16
C THR A 1149 50.42 44.18 -37.20
N ASP A 1150 51.53 43.71 -36.63
CA ASP A 1150 51.53 42.90 -35.41
C ASP A 1150 51.04 43.69 -34.18
N ILE A 1151 50.79 42.97 -33.08
CA ILE A 1151 50.41 43.50 -31.76
C ILE A 1151 51.41 44.52 -31.21
N GLY A 1152 52.67 44.47 -31.65
CA GLY A 1152 53.72 45.42 -31.31
C GLY A 1152 53.67 46.72 -32.13
N GLY A 1153 52.93 46.77 -33.23
CA GLY A 1153 52.92 47.89 -34.18
C GLY A 1153 54.21 47.98 -35.03
N THR A 1154 54.93 46.87 -35.20
CA THR A 1154 56.29 46.83 -35.77
C THR A 1154 56.47 45.95 -37.01
N SER A 1155 55.84 44.78 -37.06
CA SER A 1155 55.82 43.91 -38.24
C SER A 1155 54.57 44.17 -39.07
N SER A 1156 54.62 43.93 -40.39
CA SER A 1156 53.48 44.09 -41.28
C SER A 1156 52.58 42.84 -41.31
N LEU A 1157 51.30 43.02 -41.02
CA LEU A 1157 50.22 42.05 -41.22
C LEU A 1157 49.08 42.79 -41.92
N GLY A 1158 49.31 43.16 -43.18
CA GLY A 1158 48.43 44.06 -43.93
C GLY A 1158 47.02 43.50 -44.12
N ASN A 1159 46.03 44.39 -44.15
CA ASN A 1159 44.72 44.09 -44.77
C ASN A 1159 44.80 44.47 -46.27
N LEU A 1160 43.99 43.85 -47.13
CA LEU A 1160 44.16 43.91 -48.61
C LEU A 1160 43.49 45.09 -49.33
#